data_AF-A0A7Y7XF57-F1
#
_entry.id   AF-A0A7Y7XF57-F1
#
_cell.length_a   1.000
_cell.length_b   1.000
_cell.length_c   1.000
_cell.angle_alpha   90.00
_cell.angle_beta   90.00
_cell.angle_gamma   90.00
#
_symmetry.space_group_name_H-M   'P 1'
#
loop_
_entity.id
_entity.type
_entity.pdbx_description
1 polymer ?
#
loop_
_entity_poly.entity_id
_entity_poly.type
_entity_poly.pdbx_seq_one_letter_code
_entity_poly.pdbx_strand_id
1 'polypeptide(L)'
;MKSGIISELEEQRRDALVAYYLGQIVPSSNTAAPLRLTTPEDLYEYLLIDNQVSAQVETSRVAQGIASLQQYIHAIYNGMEPGYPYGFSAEELRLWRESMSQYSVWAGYQMIEDYPENYIDPALRLGKTSQFNALENDLGQSRLTEDSVQTALKSYLSQFELLSNLRVVSGYIDGTDFKRANYYFVGRQNVEPFAHYWRKAAIDLNDSSTHVSPSAWSEWKAIDVAFDAKVAHVRVVVIMGRLHVVWVEPGPAEVDTEGQKTGRYSYFIKMAYRQINDQWAPSTILFSGYTDKERFEDELAENGDFVRGFVFTVTMDIRKSSEPNLIVCFMAWAPVGVSEVIENTTEEVILVMDRFFKVVLLSSTTNEGRELRTVAKAMFGRNAECLQFPYAEIDDGGVNIKWRLKEVVYQPDSPWSTPHPPNALNQVLEFRASLFMPSGAGSGSVGLFLVQGHCSAVQLERDTLEIFMGNSLSQVTIGNGMKVSASIITRDRKLYGELRVAAGFSTSPLPAGEWWHEGTVVGSFQHESYKGVQEQSGYAYYIAQVMLDIDLAVFPAYGPGEIKRGDMFKVALSGGQELGLGNASNLCVEKLQPVTKDFKIWTYWYEEDGSRVGTSIWTGPLTLNGNASTPVVSRIVNAARLEELYFYQFGHQVGDYTYNQYDVRLVAELSRAAPRVVSNQGAQFLDLEALALPSFRYVRLNNLFAKELIAKAAFSVEAALSWETQHTEEPPAPGASQPVPLDFNGANGRYFWELFFHAPHLVARRLHSEFDYLGAETWYHAIFNPLARIQPLYPAPSLEYPYWSVRPLAQPDRPAEQFFGLGGLRDPDAIAYSVPSHYRKAVFTDYLK
;
A
#
# COMPACT_ATOMS: atom_id res chain seq x y z
N MET A 1 -31.73 44.38 -66.20
CA MET A 1 -30.44 44.93 -66.62
C MET A 1 -29.50 44.83 -65.41
N LYS A 2 -28.31 44.22 -65.58
CA LYS A 2 -27.11 44.30 -64.71
C LYS A 2 -27.06 43.55 -63.35
N SER A 3 -27.24 42.23 -63.30
CA SER A 3 -26.47 41.43 -62.31
C SER A 3 -25.10 41.06 -62.90
N GLY A 4 -25.06 40.69 -64.19
CA GLY A 4 -23.82 40.26 -64.88
C GLY A 4 -22.67 41.27 -64.89
N ILE A 5 -22.94 42.59 -64.98
CA ILE A 5 -21.85 43.60 -64.98
C ILE A 5 -21.16 43.69 -63.61
N ILE A 6 -21.92 43.60 -62.51
CA ILE A 6 -21.33 43.66 -61.16
C ILE A 6 -20.52 42.39 -60.92
N SER A 7 -21.06 41.22 -61.28
CA SER A 7 -20.34 39.95 -61.17
C SER A 7 -19.02 39.97 -61.94
N GLU A 8 -19.03 40.45 -63.19
CA GLU A 8 -17.83 40.55 -64.03
C GLU A 8 -16.79 41.54 -63.46
N LEU A 9 -17.24 42.68 -62.89
CA LEU A 9 -16.34 43.64 -62.26
C LEU A 9 -15.71 43.10 -60.96
N GLU A 10 -16.46 42.35 -60.14
CA GLU A 10 -15.92 41.75 -58.92
C GLU A 10 -14.90 40.65 -59.22
N GLU A 11 -15.13 39.84 -60.26
CA GLU A 11 -14.15 38.83 -60.72
C GLU A 11 -12.87 39.49 -61.25
N GLN A 12 -12.98 40.54 -62.09
CA GLN A 12 -11.83 41.30 -62.56
C GLN A 12 -11.06 41.96 -61.40
N ARG A 13 -11.78 42.48 -60.40
CA ARG A 13 -11.18 43.09 -59.20
C ARG A 13 -10.43 42.05 -58.37
N ARG A 14 -11.03 40.88 -58.15
CA ARG A 14 -10.42 39.74 -57.46
C ARG A 14 -9.11 39.34 -58.14
N ASP A 15 -9.12 39.14 -59.45
CA ASP A 15 -7.94 38.74 -60.22
C ASP A 15 -6.81 39.78 -60.12
N ALA A 16 -7.17 41.06 -60.22
CA ALA A 16 -6.21 42.15 -60.06
C ALA A 16 -5.61 42.21 -58.64
N LEU A 17 -6.42 41.99 -57.60
CA LEU A 17 -5.98 41.98 -56.21
C LEU A 17 -5.10 40.76 -55.90
N VAL A 18 -5.42 39.58 -56.43
CA VAL A 18 -4.60 38.37 -56.28
C VAL A 18 -3.23 38.58 -56.93
N ALA A 19 -3.20 39.08 -58.17
CA ALA A 19 -1.95 39.39 -58.87
C ALA A 19 -1.11 40.43 -58.13
N TYR A 20 -1.75 41.48 -57.59
CA TYR A 20 -1.07 42.50 -56.79
C TYR A 20 -0.51 41.92 -55.49
N TYR A 21 -1.29 41.10 -54.77
CA TYR A 21 -0.87 40.51 -53.50
C TYR A 21 0.34 39.59 -53.68
N LEU A 22 0.28 38.66 -54.65
CA LEU A 22 1.38 37.76 -54.99
C LEU A 22 2.63 38.53 -55.49
N GLY A 23 2.43 39.54 -56.34
CA GLY A 23 3.54 40.25 -56.99
C GLY A 23 4.21 41.34 -56.15
N GLN A 24 3.49 41.94 -55.19
CA GLN A 24 3.98 43.11 -54.44
C GLN A 24 4.00 42.90 -52.93
N ILE A 25 2.97 42.28 -52.35
CA ILE A 25 2.82 42.14 -50.89
C ILE A 25 3.61 40.94 -50.36
N VAL A 26 3.53 39.78 -51.02
CA VAL A 26 4.28 38.59 -50.60
C VAL A 26 5.79 38.85 -50.59
N PRO A 27 6.42 39.43 -51.63
CA PRO A 27 7.87 39.66 -51.63
C PRO A 27 8.35 40.72 -50.64
N SER A 28 7.48 41.67 -50.26
CA SER A 28 7.82 42.76 -49.33
C SER A 28 7.49 42.45 -47.87
N SER A 29 6.79 41.34 -47.61
CA SER A 29 6.38 40.92 -46.27
C SER A 29 7.41 40.00 -45.62
N ASN A 30 7.90 40.38 -44.43
CA ASN A 30 8.84 39.55 -43.66
C ASN A 30 8.26 38.19 -43.21
N THR A 31 6.94 38.05 -43.18
CA THR A 31 6.25 36.81 -42.76
C THR A 31 5.80 35.95 -43.94
N ALA A 32 5.40 36.56 -45.07
CA ALA A 32 4.93 35.83 -46.25
C ALA A 32 6.05 35.53 -47.27
N ALA A 33 7.06 36.39 -47.39
CA ALA A 33 8.19 36.17 -48.31
C ALA A 33 8.94 34.84 -48.10
N PRO A 34 9.17 34.37 -46.86
CA PRO A 34 9.81 33.07 -46.62
C PRO A 34 9.00 31.87 -47.13
N LEU A 35 7.68 32.00 -47.28
CA LEU A 35 6.77 30.93 -47.69
C LEU A 35 6.73 30.72 -49.21
N ARG A 36 7.30 31.64 -50.00
CA ARG A 36 7.37 31.55 -51.47
C ARG A 36 6.02 31.25 -52.14
N LEU A 37 4.97 31.96 -51.75
CA LEU A 37 3.66 31.88 -52.39
C LEU A 37 3.76 32.40 -53.83
N THR A 38 3.47 31.55 -54.82
CA THR A 38 3.64 31.84 -56.26
C THR A 38 2.37 31.73 -57.07
N THR A 39 1.41 30.94 -56.60
CA THR A 39 0.15 30.65 -57.30
C THR A 39 -1.05 31.20 -56.53
N PRO A 40 -2.20 31.45 -57.20
CA PRO A 40 -3.45 31.75 -56.52
C PRO A 40 -3.88 30.66 -55.54
N GLU A 41 -3.56 29.40 -55.83
CA GLU A 41 -3.79 28.24 -54.96
C GLU A 41 -2.97 28.36 -53.66
N ASP A 42 -1.69 28.71 -53.74
CA ASP A 42 -0.85 28.96 -52.56
C ASP A 42 -1.45 30.08 -51.69
N LEU A 43 -2.02 31.10 -52.34
CA LEU A 43 -2.67 32.21 -51.64
C LEU A 43 -4.00 31.80 -50.99
N TYR A 44 -4.75 30.88 -51.60
CA TYR A 44 -5.94 30.29 -51.01
C TYR A 44 -5.59 29.48 -49.76
N GLU A 45 -4.60 28.59 -49.84
CA GLU A 45 -4.14 27.80 -48.69
C GLU A 45 -3.66 28.70 -47.55
N TYR A 46 -2.94 29.78 -47.87
CA TYR A 46 -2.44 30.74 -46.88
C TYR A 46 -3.54 31.61 -46.24
N LEU A 47 -4.49 32.11 -47.03
CA LEU A 47 -5.55 33.00 -46.54
C LEU A 47 -6.82 32.26 -46.07
N LEU A 48 -6.92 30.95 -46.32
CA LEU A 48 -8.04 30.09 -45.98
C LEU A 48 -9.37 30.54 -46.60
N ILE A 49 -9.32 31.27 -47.71
CA ILE A 49 -10.48 31.75 -48.45
C ILE A 49 -10.22 31.65 -49.95
N ASP A 50 -11.13 31.00 -50.66
CA ASP A 50 -10.98 30.72 -52.08
C ASP A 50 -11.07 32.02 -52.89
N ASN A 51 -9.97 32.34 -53.58
CA ASN A 51 -9.81 33.54 -54.38
C ASN A 51 -10.09 33.30 -55.87
N GLN A 52 -10.64 32.14 -56.24
CA GLN A 52 -11.00 31.74 -57.60
C GLN A 52 -12.51 31.54 -57.78
N VAL A 53 -13.32 31.71 -56.74
CA VAL A 53 -14.78 31.56 -56.78
C VAL A 53 -15.44 32.66 -57.63
N SER A 54 -16.42 32.27 -58.45
CA SER A 54 -17.25 33.21 -59.22
C SER A 54 -18.10 34.12 -58.33
N ALA A 55 -18.47 35.29 -58.83
CA ALA A 55 -19.30 36.24 -58.08
C ALA A 55 -20.76 35.79 -57.88
N GLN A 56 -21.16 34.62 -58.40
CA GLN A 56 -22.50 34.05 -58.23
C GLN A 56 -22.65 33.18 -56.98
N VAL A 57 -21.55 32.82 -56.31
CA VAL A 57 -21.59 32.00 -55.10
C VAL A 57 -21.85 32.91 -53.89
N GLU A 58 -22.99 32.70 -53.24
CA GLU A 58 -23.37 33.42 -52.02
C GLU A 58 -23.04 32.58 -50.78
N THR A 59 -22.36 33.18 -49.81
CA THR A 59 -22.09 32.58 -48.49
C THR A 59 -22.27 33.63 -47.40
N SER A 60 -22.62 33.19 -46.20
CA SER A 60 -22.66 34.09 -45.04
C SER A 60 -21.25 34.29 -44.46
N ARG A 61 -21.00 35.43 -43.82
CA ARG A 61 -19.70 35.68 -43.16
C ARG A 61 -19.36 34.62 -42.10
N VAL A 62 -20.36 34.13 -41.39
CA VAL A 62 -20.18 33.08 -40.36
C VAL A 62 -19.84 31.75 -41.01
N ALA A 63 -20.56 31.35 -42.07
CA ALA A 63 -20.28 30.11 -42.80
C ALA A 63 -18.87 30.12 -43.41
N GLN A 64 -18.45 31.24 -44.00
CA GLN A 64 -17.08 31.38 -44.51
C GLN A 64 -16.04 31.29 -43.40
N GLY A 65 -16.26 31.96 -42.26
CA GLY A 65 -15.36 31.87 -41.11
C GLY A 65 -15.22 30.45 -40.56
N ILE A 66 -16.33 29.69 -40.51
CA ILE A 66 -16.31 28.27 -40.13
C ILE A 66 -15.49 27.45 -41.14
N ALA A 67 -15.72 27.63 -42.44
CA ALA A 67 -15.00 26.90 -43.48
C ALA A 67 -13.48 27.15 -43.42
N SER A 68 -13.07 28.42 -43.24
CA SER A 68 -11.66 28.80 -43.08
C SER A 68 -11.02 28.13 -41.86
N LEU A 69 -11.70 28.12 -40.70
CA LEU A 69 -11.20 27.47 -39.49
C LEU A 69 -11.14 25.94 -39.63
N GLN A 70 -12.14 25.33 -40.24
CA GLN A 70 -12.16 23.89 -40.50
C GLN A 70 -10.98 23.46 -41.38
N GLN A 71 -10.74 24.18 -42.49
CA GLN A 71 -9.60 23.94 -43.37
C GLN A 71 -8.28 24.02 -42.61
N TYR A 72 -8.11 25.05 -41.77
CA TYR A 72 -6.90 25.24 -40.97
C TYR A 72 -6.67 24.08 -39.99
N ILE A 73 -7.70 23.68 -39.23
CA ILE A 73 -7.60 22.57 -38.28
C ILE A 73 -7.30 21.24 -39.01
N HIS A 74 -7.91 21.02 -40.19
CA HIS A 74 -7.57 19.86 -41.02
C HIS A 74 -6.11 19.85 -41.47
N ALA A 75 -5.57 21.01 -41.87
CA ALA A 75 -4.17 21.14 -42.27
C ALA A 75 -3.21 20.87 -41.10
N ILE A 76 -3.54 21.34 -39.89
CA ILE A 76 -2.80 21.01 -38.65
C ILE A 76 -2.80 19.51 -38.40
N TYR A 77 -3.97 18.87 -38.37
CA TYR A 77 -4.08 17.44 -38.06
C TYR A 77 -3.47 16.52 -39.12
N ASN A 78 -3.35 17.00 -40.37
CA ASN A 78 -2.65 16.29 -41.43
C ASN A 78 -1.13 16.59 -41.47
N GLY A 79 -0.61 17.42 -40.56
CA GLY A 79 0.80 17.79 -40.50
C GLY A 79 1.26 18.68 -41.66
N MET A 80 0.31 19.39 -42.30
CA MET A 80 0.59 20.33 -43.38
C MET A 80 0.97 21.72 -42.84
N GLU A 81 0.52 22.07 -41.63
CA GLU A 81 0.85 23.34 -40.98
C GLU A 81 2.11 23.24 -40.10
N PRO A 82 3.13 24.08 -40.33
CA PRO A 82 4.34 24.09 -39.51
C PRO A 82 4.11 24.69 -38.11
N GLY A 83 4.90 24.25 -37.13
CA GLY A 83 4.88 24.82 -35.76
C GLY A 83 3.93 24.14 -34.78
N TYR A 84 3.18 23.13 -35.23
CA TYR A 84 2.35 22.27 -34.40
C TYR A 84 3.03 20.95 -34.05
N PRO A 85 2.69 20.32 -32.91
CA PRO A 85 3.26 19.03 -32.53
C PRO A 85 2.86 17.95 -33.54
N TYR A 86 3.84 17.16 -33.99
CA TYR A 86 3.58 15.91 -34.71
C TYR A 86 3.21 14.82 -33.69
N GLY A 87 2.13 14.08 -33.91
CA GLY A 87 1.72 12.96 -33.05
C GLY A 87 0.50 13.19 -32.15
N PHE A 88 -0.56 13.81 -32.70
CA PHE A 88 -1.88 13.83 -32.06
C PHE A 88 -2.36 12.41 -31.73
N SER A 89 -3.09 12.26 -30.62
CA SER A 89 -3.63 10.97 -30.24
C SER A 89 -4.65 10.47 -31.29
N ALA A 90 -4.77 9.15 -31.41
CA ALA A 90 -5.76 8.55 -32.31
C ALA A 90 -7.20 9.00 -31.95
N GLU A 91 -7.45 9.28 -30.67
CA GLU A 91 -8.75 9.73 -30.19
C GLU A 91 -9.07 11.16 -30.59
N GLU A 92 -8.13 12.10 -30.40
CA GLU A 92 -8.32 13.50 -30.83
C GLU A 92 -8.61 13.58 -32.32
N LEU A 93 -7.85 12.83 -33.12
CA LEU A 93 -8.04 12.78 -34.56
C LEU A 93 -9.36 12.14 -34.96
N ARG A 94 -9.85 11.15 -34.20
CA ARG A 94 -11.14 10.50 -34.42
C ARG A 94 -12.28 11.46 -34.08
N LEU A 95 -12.21 12.13 -32.92
CA LEU A 95 -13.22 13.09 -32.47
C LEU A 95 -13.40 14.23 -33.47
N TRP A 96 -12.30 14.79 -33.98
CA TRP A 96 -12.38 15.81 -35.01
C TRP A 96 -13.05 15.30 -36.28
N ARG A 97 -12.56 14.17 -36.82
CA ARG A 97 -13.02 13.61 -38.09
C ARG A 97 -14.49 13.18 -38.06
N GLU A 98 -14.92 12.56 -36.96
CA GLU A 98 -16.25 11.96 -36.87
C GLU A 98 -17.30 12.89 -36.24
N SER A 99 -16.91 13.92 -35.49
CA SER A 99 -17.86 14.68 -34.68
C SER A 99 -17.76 16.19 -34.82
N MET A 100 -16.56 16.75 -34.78
CA MET A 100 -16.38 18.21 -34.61
C MET A 100 -16.16 18.94 -35.94
N SER A 101 -15.75 18.24 -37.01
CA SER A 101 -15.41 18.85 -38.30
C SER A 101 -16.61 19.25 -39.16
N GLN A 102 -17.83 18.80 -38.85
CA GLN A 102 -19.03 19.14 -39.60
C GLN A 102 -20.07 19.80 -38.70
N TYR A 103 -20.59 20.96 -39.11
CA TYR A 103 -21.53 21.74 -38.29
C TYR A 103 -22.78 20.95 -37.89
N SER A 104 -23.42 20.23 -38.83
CA SER A 104 -24.64 19.47 -38.54
C SER A 104 -24.41 18.35 -37.54
N VAL A 105 -23.26 17.67 -37.64
CA VAL A 105 -22.89 16.58 -36.72
C VAL A 105 -22.57 17.14 -35.34
N TRP A 106 -21.76 18.21 -35.29
CA TRP A 106 -21.46 18.94 -34.06
C TRP A 106 -22.73 19.44 -33.37
N ALA A 107 -23.66 20.03 -34.12
CA ALA A 107 -24.93 20.52 -33.60
C ALA A 107 -25.78 19.37 -33.03
N GLY A 108 -25.78 18.20 -33.69
CA GLY A 108 -26.41 16.99 -33.16
C GLY A 108 -25.82 16.57 -31.81
N TYR A 109 -24.49 16.59 -31.67
CA TYR A 109 -23.84 16.30 -30.39
C TYR A 109 -24.18 17.31 -29.30
N GLN A 110 -24.19 18.61 -29.63
CA GLN A 110 -24.63 19.64 -28.67
C GLN A 110 -26.09 19.44 -28.26
N MET A 111 -26.97 19.03 -29.17
CA MET A 111 -28.35 18.72 -28.82
C MET A 111 -28.48 17.47 -27.94
N ILE A 112 -27.62 16.46 -28.10
CA ILE A 112 -27.58 15.30 -27.20
C ILE A 112 -27.09 15.72 -25.81
N GLU A 113 -26.12 16.63 -25.73
CA GLU A 113 -25.59 17.15 -24.48
C GLU A 113 -26.63 18.01 -23.73
N ASP A 114 -27.29 18.94 -24.42
CA ASP A 114 -28.25 19.87 -23.82
C ASP A 114 -29.64 19.24 -23.59
N TYR A 115 -30.08 18.37 -24.50
CA TYR A 115 -31.43 17.79 -24.52
C TYR A 115 -31.43 16.28 -24.81
N PRO A 116 -30.71 15.46 -24.02
CA PRO A 116 -30.65 14.02 -24.23
C PRO A 116 -32.04 13.37 -24.18
N GLU A 117 -33.00 13.94 -23.43
CA GLU A 117 -34.38 13.43 -23.33
C GLU A 117 -35.10 13.29 -24.68
N ASN A 118 -34.68 14.06 -25.70
CA ASN A 118 -35.25 13.96 -27.05
C ASN A 118 -34.73 12.76 -27.84
N TYR A 119 -33.63 12.16 -27.40
CA TYR A 119 -32.92 11.06 -28.07
C TYR A 119 -32.99 9.74 -27.31
N ILE A 120 -33.64 9.71 -26.14
CA ILE A 120 -33.85 8.48 -25.36
C ILE A 120 -34.94 7.64 -26.05
N ASP A 121 -34.52 6.50 -26.60
CA ASP A 121 -35.39 5.49 -27.17
C ASP A 121 -34.91 4.10 -26.70
N PRO A 122 -35.77 3.31 -26.03
CA PRO A 122 -35.36 2.02 -25.49
C PRO A 122 -34.89 1.03 -26.56
N ALA A 123 -35.38 1.17 -27.80
CA ALA A 123 -34.95 0.34 -28.93
C ALA A 123 -33.58 0.77 -29.50
N LEU A 124 -33.19 2.03 -29.36
CA LEU A 124 -31.92 2.58 -29.87
C LEU A 124 -30.83 2.70 -28.81
N ARG A 125 -31.13 2.36 -27.56
CA ARG A 125 -30.17 2.38 -26.44
C ARG A 125 -28.86 1.69 -26.80
N LEU A 126 -27.76 2.38 -26.52
CA LEU A 126 -26.42 1.84 -26.73
C LEU A 126 -25.99 0.94 -25.55
N GLY A 127 -25.07 0.00 -25.82
CA GLY A 127 -24.47 -0.81 -24.76
C GLY A 127 -25.41 -1.79 -24.05
N LYS A 128 -26.51 -2.20 -24.69
CA LYS A 128 -27.41 -3.28 -24.23
C LYS A 128 -26.63 -4.56 -23.93
N THR A 129 -26.91 -5.21 -22.80
CA THR A 129 -26.31 -6.52 -22.50
C THR A 129 -26.83 -7.58 -23.48
N SER A 130 -26.08 -8.67 -23.63
CA SER A 130 -26.51 -9.86 -24.37
C SER A 130 -27.85 -10.40 -23.87
N GLN A 131 -28.07 -10.36 -22.55
CA GLN A 131 -29.31 -10.75 -21.90
C GLN A 131 -30.48 -9.83 -22.29
N PHE A 132 -30.25 -8.52 -22.32
CA PHE A 132 -31.28 -7.56 -22.72
C PHE A 132 -31.60 -7.64 -24.22
N ASN A 133 -30.60 -7.88 -25.07
CA ASN A 133 -30.83 -8.15 -26.50
C ASN A 133 -31.67 -9.42 -26.70
N ALA A 134 -31.43 -10.47 -25.91
CA ALA A 134 -32.27 -11.67 -25.93
C ALA A 134 -33.71 -11.36 -25.49
N LEU A 135 -33.89 -10.59 -24.41
CA LEU A 135 -35.20 -10.11 -23.96
C LEU A 135 -35.94 -9.33 -25.07
N GLU A 136 -35.27 -8.36 -25.71
CA GLU A 136 -35.83 -7.57 -26.80
C GLU A 136 -36.25 -8.45 -27.99
N ASN A 137 -35.43 -9.45 -28.34
CA ASN A 137 -35.75 -10.42 -29.38
C ASN A 137 -36.96 -11.28 -29.02
N ASP A 138 -37.04 -11.79 -27.79
CA ASP A 138 -38.15 -12.63 -27.31
C ASP A 138 -39.48 -11.84 -27.33
N LEU A 139 -39.42 -10.56 -26.91
CA LEU A 139 -40.55 -9.64 -26.96
C LEU A 139 -40.94 -9.25 -28.40
N GLY A 140 -39.99 -9.26 -29.34
CA GLY A 140 -40.23 -8.94 -30.75
C GLY A 140 -40.86 -10.08 -31.58
N GLN A 141 -40.70 -11.33 -31.16
CA GLN A 141 -41.16 -12.50 -31.93
C GLN A 141 -42.62 -12.89 -31.70
N SER A 142 -43.18 -12.52 -30.55
CA SER A 142 -44.54 -12.89 -30.14
C SER A 142 -45.44 -11.66 -30.04
N ARG A 143 -46.76 -11.87 -30.09
CA ARG A 143 -47.70 -10.81 -29.69
C ARG A 143 -47.45 -10.51 -28.21
N LEU A 144 -47.35 -9.22 -27.86
CA LEU A 144 -47.22 -8.82 -26.47
C LEU A 144 -48.50 -9.15 -25.71
N THR A 145 -48.36 -10.06 -24.76
CA THR A 145 -49.34 -10.41 -23.75
C THR A 145 -48.63 -10.43 -22.39
N GLU A 146 -49.38 -10.35 -21.31
CA GLU A 146 -48.82 -10.45 -19.96
C GLU A 146 -47.99 -11.73 -19.77
N ASP A 147 -48.49 -12.86 -20.26
CA ASP A 147 -47.78 -14.14 -20.22
C ASP A 147 -46.46 -14.13 -21.00
N SER A 148 -46.44 -13.53 -22.21
CA SER A 148 -45.23 -13.51 -23.04
C SER A 148 -44.17 -12.60 -22.43
N VAL A 149 -44.56 -11.44 -21.88
CA VAL A 149 -43.65 -10.55 -21.15
C VAL A 149 -43.12 -11.23 -19.89
N GLN A 150 -43.99 -11.87 -19.10
CA GLN A 150 -43.57 -12.60 -17.91
C GLN A 150 -42.58 -13.72 -18.22
N THR A 151 -42.80 -14.46 -19.31
CA THR A 151 -41.88 -15.53 -19.73
C THR A 151 -40.53 -14.97 -20.16
N ALA A 152 -40.53 -13.91 -20.97
CA ALA A 152 -39.30 -13.27 -21.43
C ALA A 152 -38.49 -12.67 -20.27
N LEU A 153 -39.17 -12.03 -19.31
CA LEU A 153 -38.52 -11.48 -18.12
C LEU A 153 -37.97 -12.56 -17.19
N LYS A 154 -38.69 -13.67 -17.00
CA LYS A 154 -38.17 -14.82 -16.24
C LYS A 154 -36.90 -15.39 -16.88
N SER A 155 -36.86 -15.49 -18.21
CA SER A 155 -35.66 -15.90 -18.95
C SER A 155 -34.48 -14.96 -18.70
N TYR A 156 -34.71 -13.65 -18.76
CA TYR A 156 -33.71 -12.64 -18.43
C TYR A 156 -33.20 -12.81 -16.99
N LEU A 157 -34.10 -12.97 -16.02
CA LEU A 157 -33.75 -13.12 -14.61
C LEU A 157 -32.96 -14.41 -14.30
N SER A 158 -33.28 -15.52 -14.96
CA SER A 158 -32.50 -16.76 -14.83
C SER A 158 -31.06 -16.59 -15.33
N GLN A 159 -30.85 -15.85 -16.43
CA GLN A 159 -29.50 -15.55 -16.91
C GLN A 159 -28.79 -14.56 -15.98
N PHE A 160 -29.51 -13.57 -15.43
CA PHE A 160 -28.96 -12.60 -14.49
C PHE A 160 -28.46 -13.28 -13.21
N GLU A 161 -29.20 -14.26 -12.66
CA GLU A 161 -28.79 -15.00 -11.45
C GLU A 161 -27.41 -15.64 -11.59
N LEU A 162 -27.12 -16.20 -12.76
CA LEU A 162 -25.84 -16.82 -13.04
C LEU A 162 -24.70 -15.80 -12.95
N LEU A 163 -24.90 -14.61 -13.54
CA LEU A 163 -23.87 -13.57 -13.64
C LEU A 163 -23.71 -12.77 -12.34
N SER A 164 -24.80 -12.52 -11.60
CA SER A 164 -24.77 -11.75 -10.36
C SER A 164 -24.05 -12.47 -9.23
N ASN A 165 -24.07 -13.81 -9.26
CA ASN A 165 -23.44 -14.67 -8.25
C ASN A 165 -21.96 -14.97 -8.55
N LEU A 166 -21.39 -14.40 -9.62
CA LEU A 166 -19.96 -14.60 -9.94
C LEU A 166 -19.08 -14.01 -8.83
N ARG A 167 -18.09 -14.79 -8.40
CA ARG A 167 -17.04 -14.34 -7.48
C ARG A 167 -15.87 -13.78 -8.29
N VAL A 168 -15.49 -12.53 -8.06
CA VAL A 168 -14.29 -11.93 -8.63
C VAL A 168 -13.06 -12.60 -8.03
N VAL A 169 -12.20 -13.17 -8.89
CA VAL A 169 -10.99 -13.92 -8.50
C VAL A 169 -9.71 -13.15 -8.81
N SER A 170 -9.74 -12.23 -9.77
CA SER A 170 -8.57 -11.43 -10.17
C SER A 170 -8.98 -10.16 -10.90
N GLY A 171 -8.05 -9.21 -11.00
CA GLY A 171 -8.21 -8.07 -11.88
C GLY A 171 -6.88 -7.47 -12.36
N TYR A 172 -6.97 -6.68 -13.43
CA TYR A 172 -5.86 -6.04 -14.13
C TYR A 172 -6.25 -4.62 -14.53
N ILE A 173 -5.41 -3.64 -14.21
CA ILE A 173 -5.57 -2.24 -14.58
C ILE A 173 -4.69 -1.99 -15.80
N ASP A 174 -5.30 -1.68 -16.94
CA ASP A 174 -4.64 -1.32 -18.17
C ASP A 174 -4.37 0.20 -18.19
N GLY A 175 -3.31 0.60 -17.51
CA GLY A 175 -2.86 1.98 -17.47
C GLY A 175 -2.01 2.32 -16.25
N THR A 176 -1.29 3.43 -16.35
CA THR A 176 -0.47 4.00 -15.28
C THR A 176 -1.14 5.20 -14.62
N ASP A 177 -2.40 5.51 -14.93
CA ASP A 177 -3.21 6.44 -14.14
C ASP A 177 -4.42 5.66 -13.62
N PHE A 178 -4.38 5.26 -12.35
CA PHE A 178 -5.45 4.46 -11.76
C PHE A 178 -6.76 5.26 -11.59
N LYS A 179 -6.73 6.60 -11.67
CA LYS A 179 -7.96 7.39 -11.74
C LYS A 179 -8.56 7.36 -13.16
N ARG A 180 -7.77 7.04 -14.18
CA ARG A 180 -8.14 7.07 -15.61
C ARG A 180 -7.59 5.87 -16.37
N ALA A 181 -8.15 4.70 -16.13
CA ALA A 181 -7.70 3.46 -16.76
C ALA A 181 -8.82 2.44 -16.94
N ASN A 182 -8.58 1.47 -17.83
CA ASN A 182 -9.49 0.35 -18.01
C ASN A 182 -9.17 -0.76 -17.01
N TYR A 183 -10.15 -1.16 -16.20
CA TYR A 183 -9.99 -2.23 -15.23
C TYR A 183 -10.66 -3.48 -15.79
N TYR A 184 -9.94 -4.59 -15.84
CA TYR A 184 -10.44 -5.88 -16.27
C TYR A 184 -10.57 -6.78 -15.05
N PHE A 185 -11.68 -7.49 -14.92
CA PHE A 185 -11.93 -8.42 -13.83
C PHE A 185 -12.21 -9.80 -14.38
N VAL A 186 -11.77 -10.83 -13.64
CA VAL A 186 -12.15 -12.22 -13.87
C VAL A 186 -13.10 -12.66 -12.77
N GLY A 187 -14.26 -13.16 -13.17
CA GLY A 187 -15.26 -13.78 -12.31
C GLY A 187 -15.25 -15.30 -12.50
N ARG A 188 -15.55 -16.04 -11.44
CA ARG A 188 -15.72 -17.49 -11.44
C ARG A 188 -17.09 -17.85 -10.87
N GLN A 189 -17.73 -18.87 -11.44
CA GLN A 189 -18.94 -19.46 -10.86
C GLN A 189 -18.65 -20.18 -9.54
N ASN A 190 -19.59 -20.13 -8.61
CA ASN A 190 -19.42 -20.76 -7.28
C ASN A 190 -19.74 -22.26 -7.26
N VAL A 191 -20.28 -22.81 -8.35
CA VAL A 191 -20.71 -24.21 -8.45
C VAL A 191 -19.98 -24.87 -9.63
N GLU A 192 -19.62 -26.14 -9.49
CA GLU A 192 -19.03 -26.92 -10.57
C GLU A 192 -20.04 -27.17 -11.71
N PRO A 193 -19.64 -27.10 -12.99
CA PRO A 193 -18.29 -26.82 -13.48
C PRO A 193 -17.92 -25.34 -13.38
N PHE A 194 -16.73 -25.03 -12.84
CA PHE A 194 -16.28 -23.66 -12.61
C PHE A 194 -16.02 -22.91 -13.92
N ALA A 195 -17.04 -22.25 -14.46
CA ALA A 195 -16.87 -21.39 -15.62
C ALA A 195 -16.29 -20.02 -15.20
N HIS A 196 -15.43 -19.49 -16.08
CA HIS A 196 -14.80 -18.19 -15.89
C HIS A 196 -15.40 -17.16 -16.84
N TYR A 197 -15.52 -15.93 -16.36
CA TYR A 197 -16.05 -14.79 -17.07
C TYR A 197 -15.10 -13.61 -16.93
N TRP A 198 -15.16 -12.67 -17.86
CA TRP A 198 -14.44 -11.42 -17.76
C TRP A 198 -15.37 -10.24 -17.98
N ARG A 199 -15.02 -9.11 -17.38
CA ARG A 199 -15.65 -7.82 -17.67
C ARG A 199 -14.64 -6.69 -17.59
N LYS A 200 -15.03 -5.53 -18.09
CA LYS A 200 -14.27 -4.29 -18.10
C LYS A 200 -15.01 -3.20 -17.31
N ALA A 201 -14.28 -2.33 -16.63
CA ALA A 201 -14.75 -1.04 -16.13
C ALA A 201 -13.85 0.06 -16.69
N ALA A 202 -14.42 1.02 -17.42
CA ALA A 202 -13.71 2.21 -17.89
C ALA A 202 -13.68 3.26 -16.77
N ILE A 203 -12.66 3.22 -15.92
CA ILE A 203 -12.55 4.11 -14.76
C ILE A 203 -12.07 5.48 -15.24
N ASP A 204 -12.87 6.50 -14.97
CA ASP A 204 -12.51 7.93 -15.09
C ASP A 204 -13.09 8.64 -13.87
N LEU A 205 -12.24 8.84 -12.87
CA LEU A 205 -12.60 9.38 -11.56
C LEU A 205 -11.81 10.64 -11.26
N ASN A 206 -12.44 11.55 -10.54
CA ASN A 206 -11.87 12.79 -10.04
C ASN A 206 -12.24 12.97 -8.56
N ASP A 207 -11.72 14.02 -7.92
CA ASP A 207 -11.90 14.21 -6.48
C ASP A 207 -13.35 14.53 -6.06
N SER A 208 -14.21 14.91 -7.03
CA SER A 208 -15.67 15.08 -6.83
C SER A 208 -16.49 13.82 -7.09
N SER A 209 -15.86 12.73 -7.55
CA SER A 209 -16.57 11.49 -7.87
C SER A 209 -17.09 10.80 -6.62
N THR A 210 -18.36 10.42 -6.63
CA THR A 210 -19.02 9.69 -5.52
C THR A 210 -19.35 8.24 -5.87
N HIS A 211 -19.27 7.88 -7.15
CA HIS A 211 -19.56 6.55 -7.67
C HIS A 211 -18.88 6.33 -9.05
N VAL A 212 -18.94 5.11 -9.57
CA VAL A 212 -18.56 4.80 -10.96
C VAL A 212 -19.83 4.78 -11.82
N SER A 213 -19.85 5.46 -12.97
CA SER A 213 -21.02 5.45 -13.84
C SER A 213 -21.44 4.03 -14.24
N PRO A 214 -22.74 3.68 -14.25
CA PRO A 214 -23.22 2.39 -14.75
C PRO A 214 -22.84 2.10 -16.21
N SER A 215 -22.62 3.15 -17.00
CA SER A 215 -22.17 3.05 -18.40
C SER A 215 -20.69 2.65 -18.53
N ALA A 216 -19.87 2.89 -17.50
CA ALA A 216 -18.46 2.53 -17.49
C ALA A 216 -18.22 1.00 -17.43
N TRP A 217 -19.18 0.25 -16.87
CA TRP A 217 -19.09 -1.19 -16.66
C TRP A 217 -19.59 -1.98 -17.86
N SER A 218 -18.78 -2.86 -18.45
CA SER A 218 -19.26 -3.83 -19.45
C SER A 218 -20.07 -4.95 -18.79
N GLU A 219 -20.82 -5.69 -19.60
CA GLU A 219 -21.37 -6.98 -19.18
C GLU A 219 -20.26 -7.99 -18.85
N TRP A 220 -20.61 -9.02 -18.09
CA TRP A 220 -19.81 -10.24 -18.01
C TRP A 220 -19.90 -11.03 -19.32
N LYS A 221 -18.75 -11.41 -19.88
CA LYS A 221 -18.65 -12.31 -21.03
C LYS A 221 -17.90 -13.57 -20.65
N ALA A 222 -18.33 -14.71 -21.19
CA ALA A 222 -17.68 -16.00 -20.93
C ALA A 222 -16.23 -16.02 -21.45
N ILE A 223 -15.34 -16.66 -20.70
CA ILE A 223 -14.03 -17.09 -21.18
C ILE A 223 -14.19 -18.52 -21.68
N ASP A 224 -14.57 -18.66 -22.95
CA ASP A 224 -14.85 -19.96 -23.60
C ASP A 224 -13.56 -20.69 -24.00
N VAL A 225 -12.75 -20.97 -22.99
CA VAL A 225 -11.55 -21.79 -23.08
C VAL A 225 -11.79 -23.04 -22.24
N ALA A 226 -11.31 -24.19 -22.70
CA ALA A 226 -11.40 -25.44 -21.94
C ALA A 226 -10.44 -25.42 -20.73
N PHE A 227 -10.90 -24.87 -19.61
CA PHE A 227 -10.22 -24.97 -18.32
C PHE A 227 -10.37 -26.37 -17.74
N ASP A 228 -9.30 -26.89 -17.13
CA ASP A 228 -9.42 -28.03 -16.23
C ASP A 228 -10.21 -27.62 -14.97
N ALA A 229 -10.98 -28.54 -14.40
CA ALA A 229 -11.78 -28.28 -13.21
C ALA A 229 -10.93 -27.86 -11.98
N LYS A 230 -9.65 -28.25 -11.95
CA LYS A 230 -8.71 -27.94 -10.86
C LYS A 230 -7.97 -26.60 -11.03
N VAL A 231 -8.30 -25.78 -12.04
CA VAL A 231 -7.67 -24.46 -12.23
C VAL A 231 -8.08 -23.51 -11.11
N ALA A 232 -7.10 -23.12 -10.29
CA ALA A 232 -7.30 -22.20 -9.17
C ALA A 232 -6.95 -20.75 -9.51
N HIS A 233 -5.91 -20.52 -10.33
CA HIS A 233 -5.43 -19.17 -10.65
C HIS A 233 -5.60 -18.81 -12.11
N VAL A 234 -6.42 -17.79 -12.36
CA VAL A 234 -6.65 -17.19 -13.68
C VAL A 234 -6.44 -15.69 -13.58
N ARG A 235 -5.62 -15.14 -14.49
CA ARG A 235 -5.31 -13.71 -14.59
C ARG A 235 -5.55 -13.24 -16.02
N VAL A 236 -5.89 -11.96 -16.17
CA VAL A 236 -6.01 -11.31 -17.48
C VAL A 236 -4.95 -10.23 -17.62
N VAL A 237 -4.51 -9.99 -18.85
CA VAL A 237 -3.50 -8.97 -19.17
C VAL A 237 -3.81 -8.40 -20.55
N VAL A 238 -3.57 -7.10 -20.74
CA VAL A 238 -3.68 -6.46 -22.05
C VAL A 238 -2.30 -6.40 -22.68
N ILE A 239 -2.15 -7.06 -23.82
CA ILE A 239 -0.89 -7.09 -24.58
C ILE A 239 -1.16 -6.41 -25.92
N MET A 240 -0.52 -5.27 -26.15
CA MET A 240 -0.67 -4.48 -27.39
C MET A 240 -2.15 -4.21 -27.76
N GLY A 241 -2.97 -3.84 -26.77
CA GLY A 241 -4.40 -3.54 -26.97
C GLY A 241 -5.31 -4.77 -27.11
N ARG A 242 -4.79 -5.99 -26.94
CA ARG A 242 -5.58 -7.23 -26.98
C ARG A 242 -5.63 -7.90 -25.61
N LEU A 243 -6.84 -8.28 -25.18
CA LEU A 243 -7.06 -9.00 -23.93
C LEU A 243 -6.57 -10.45 -24.06
N HIS A 244 -5.72 -10.84 -23.12
CA HIS A 244 -5.23 -12.21 -22.94
C HIS A 244 -5.68 -12.74 -21.58
N VAL A 245 -5.91 -14.03 -21.52
CA VAL A 245 -6.12 -14.78 -20.27
C VAL A 245 -4.95 -15.74 -20.11
N VAL A 246 -4.40 -15.80 -18.91
CA VAL A 246 -3.28 -16.67 -18.55
C VAL A 246 -3.67 -17.40 -17.27
N TRP A 247 -3.40 -18.70 -17.20
CA TRP A 247 -3.71 -19.52 -16.03
C TRP A 247 -2.66 -20.60 -15.82
N VAL A 248 -2.66 -21.16 -14.61
CA VAL A 248 -1.89 -22.34 -14.26
C VAL A 248 -2.82 -23.54 -14.10
N GLU A 249 -2.42 -24.66 -14.68
CA GLU A 249 -3.23 -25.88 -14.73
C GLU A 249 -2.41 -27.08 -14.24
N PRO A 250 -2.92 -27.87 -13.28
CA PRO A 250 -2.27 -29.11 -12.87
C PRO A 250 -2.38 -30.16 -13.98
N GLY A 251 -1.31 -30.91 -14.18
CA GLY A 251 -1.19 -31.97 -15.16
C GLY A 251 -1.18 -33.37 -14.55
N PRO A 252 -0.98 -34.41 -15.38
CA PRO A 252 -0.88 -35.78 -14.90
C PRO A 252 0.34 -35.98 -13.97
N ALA A 253 0.23 -37.01 -13.11
CA ALA A 253 1.34 -37.51 -12.31
C ALA A 253 2.52 -37.93 -13.22
N GLU A 254 3.72 -37.55 -12.82
CA GLU A 254 4.96 -38.01 -13.44
C GLU A 254 5.13 -39.51 -13.16
N VAL A 255 5.49 -40.24 -14.21
CA VAL A 255 5.76 -41.67 -14.16
C VAL A 255 7.20 -41.91 -14.56
N ASP A 256 7.87 -42.82 -13.86
CA ASP A 256 9.22 -43.25 -14.21
C ASP A 256 9.22 -44.18 -15.43
N THR A 257 10.40 -44.66 -15.81
CA THR A 257 10.59 -45.58 -16.96
C THR A 257 9.91 -46.94 -16.77
N GLU A 258 9.49 -47.30 -15.55
CA GLU A 258 8.76 -48.53 -15.22
C GLU A 258 7.25 -48.31 -15.11
N GLY A 259 6.78 -47.07 -15.29
CA GLY A 259 5.37 -46.69 -15.17
C GLY A 259 4.90 -46.49 -13.74
N GLN A 260 5.80 -46.43 -12.76
CA GLN A 260 5.46 -46.11 -11.37
C GLN A 260 5.39 -44.59 -11.16
N LYS A 261 4.45 -44.14 -10.33
CA LYS A 261 4.30 -42.71 -10.01
C LYS A 261 5.49 -42.24 -9.17
N THR A 262 6.15 -41.17 -9.59
CA THR A 262 7.31 -40.59 -8.86
C THR A 262 6.89 -39.79 -7.62
N GLY A 263 5.59 -39.52 -7.47
CA GLY A 263 5.05 -38.61 -6.44
C GLY A 263 4.97 -37.15 -6.90
N ARG A 264 5.51 -36.82 -8.08
CA ARG A 264 5.44 -35.49 -8.69
C ARG A 264 4.30 -35.41 -9.70
N TYR A 265 3.84 -34.20 -9.97
CA TYR A 265 2.78 -33.86 -10.91
C TYR A 265 3.31 -32.84 -11.90
N SER A 266 3.01 -33.03 -13.18
CA SER A 266 3.28 -31.99 -14.16
C SER A 266 2.34 -30.79 -13.93
N TYR A 267 2.72 -29.61 -14.40
CA TYR A 267 1.84 -28.44 -14.45
C TYR A 267 2.18 -27.56 -15.64
N PHE A 268 1.19 -26.81 -16.11
CA PHE A 268 1.29 -25.99 -17.31
C PHE A 268 0.83 -24.57 -17.02
N ILE A 269 1.63 -23.60 -17.46
CA ILE A 269 1.18 -22.22 -17.59
C ILE A 269 0.68 -22.05 -19.02
N LYS A 270 -0.58 -21.71 -19.18
CA LYS A 270 -1.24 -21.59 -20.49
C LYS A 270 -1.76 -20.18 -20.69
N MET A 271 -1.90 -19.81 -21.96
CA MET A 271 -2.43 -18.52 -22.38
C MET A 271 -3.38 -18.68 -23.57
N ALA A 272 -4.42 -17.85 -23.60
CA ALA A 272 -5.29 -17.66 -24.74
C ALA A 272 -5.56 -16.16 -24.91
N TYR A 273 -5.98 -15.74 -26.10
CA TYR A 273 -6.29 -14.35 -26.38
C TYR A 273 -7.66 -14.19 -27.02
N ARG A 274 -8.28 -13.04 -26.77
CA ARG A 274 -9.55 -12.67 -27.39
C ARG A 274 -9.32 -12.21 -28.82
N GLN A 275 -10.01 -12.85 -29.76
CA GLN A 275 -10.02 -12.50 -31.17
C GLN A 275 -10.93 -11.29 -31.43
N ILE A 276 -10.88 -10.74 -32.64
CA ILE A 276 -11.66 -9.55 -33.04
C ILE A 276 -13.18 -9.86 -33.05
N ASN A 277 -13.56 -11.11 -33.29
CA ASN A 277 -14.95 -11.57 -33.26
C ASN A 277 -15.44 -11.94 -31.84
N ASP A 278 -14.73 -11.50 -30.79
CA ASP A 278 -14.97 -11.82 -29.38
C ASP A 278 -14.82 -13.30 -28.97
N GLN A 279 -14.42 -14.20 -29.89
CA GLN A 279 -14.09 -15.59 -29.55
C GLN A 279 -12.70 -15.72 -28.93
N TRP A 280 -12.48 -16.77 -28.15
CA TRP A 280 -11.16 -17.07 -27.58
C TRP A 280 -10.35 -17.97 -28.51
N ALA A 281 -9.08 -17.64 -28.69
CA ALA A 281 -8.15 -18.49 -29.41
C ALA A 281 -7.86 -19.79 -28.62
N PRO A 282 -7.47 -20.88 -29.30
CA PRO A 282 -6.98 -22.09 -28.63
C PRO A 282 -5.83 -21.78 -27.65
N SER A 283 -5.78 -22.55 -26.56
CA SER A 283 -4.75 -22.37 -25.54
C SER A 283 -3.35 -22.71 -26.05
N THR A 284 -2.37 -21.89 -25.69
CA THR A 284 -0.94 -22.10 -25.95
C THR A 284 -0.23 -22.33 -24.63
N ILE A 285 0.67 -23.32 -24.56
CA ILE A 285 1.49 -23.59 -23.38
C ILE A 285 2.67 -22.62 -23.39
N LEU A 286 2.76 -21.78 -22.35
CA LEU A 286 3.88 -20.87 -22.10
C LEU A 286 5.03 -21.56 -21.37
N PHE A 287 4.69 -22.49 -20.46
CA PHE A 287 5.66 -23.22 -19.66
C PHE A 287 5.09 -24.56 -19.18
N SER A 288 5.97 -25.54 -19.01
CA SER A 288 5.68 -26.84 -18.40
C SER A 288 6.71 -27.15 -17.32
N GLY A 289 6.25 -27.53 -16.14
CA GLY A 289 7.10 -27.91 -15.01
C GLY A 289 6.58 -29.12 -14.27
N TYR A 290 7.27 -29.47 -13.18
CA TYR A 290 6.87 -30.53 -12.26
C TYR A 290 6.90 -30.01 -10.82
N THR A 291 5.96 -30.48 -9.99
CA THR A 291 5.77 -30.09 -8.59
C THR A 291 5.31 -31.29 -7.78
N ASP A 292 5.51 -31.29 -6.47
CA ASP A 292 5.04 -32.36 -5.59
C ASP A 292 3.56 -32.16 -5.20
N LYS A 293 2.90 -31.13 -5.73
CA LYS A 293 1.52 -30.74 -5.40
C LYS A 293 0.55 -31.11 -6.52
N GLU A 294 -0.52 -31.81 -6.17
CA GLU A 294 -1.58 -32.18 -7.14
C GLU A 294 -2.51 -30.99 -7.48
N ARG A 295 -2.62 -30.01 -6.57
CA ARG A 295 -3.53 -28.86 -6.69
C ARG A 295 -2.83 -27.58 -6.26
N PHE A 296 -3.34 -26.46 -6.78
CA PHE A 296 -2.82 -25.11 -6.53
C PHE A 296 -3.83 -24.23 -5.80
N GLU A 297 -4.64 -24.81 -4.92
CA GLU A 297 -5.60 -24.07 -4.11
C GLU A 297 -4.91 -23.52 -2.84
N ASP A 298 -5.41 -22.40 -2.32
CA ASP A 298 -4.92 -21.86 -1.06
C ASP A 298 -5.30 -22.78 0.11
N GLU A 299 -4.34 -23.10 0.97
CA GLU A 299 -4.57 -23.81 2.22
C GLU A 299 -4.95 -22.79 3.30
N LEU A 300 -6.14 -22.95 3.85
CA LEU A 300 -6.68 -22.13 4.94
C LEU A 300 -6.70 -22.91 6.25
N ALA A 301 -6.46 -22.23 7.36
CA ALA A 301 -6.64 -22.75 8.71
C ALA A 301 -8.13 -22.91 9.05
N GLU A 302 -8.44 -23.61 10.15
CA GLU A 302 -9.83 -23.83 10.59
C GLU A 302 -10.60 -22.53 10.85
N ASN A 303 -9.90 -21.46 11.21
CA ASN A 303 -10.46 -20.12 11.41
C ASN A 303 -10.62 -19.31 10.10
N GLY A 304 -10.25 -19.89 8.95
CA GLY A 304 -10.28 -19.25 7.64
C GLY A 304 -9.03 -18.44 7.30
N ASP A 305 -8.04 -18.36 8.19
CA ASP A 305 -6.81 -17.63 7.91
C ASP A 305 -5.94 -18.37 6.89
N PHE A 306 -5.30 -17.61 6.00
CA PHE A 306 -4.37 -18.18 5.03
C PHE A 306 -3.15 -18.81 5.73
N VAL A 307 -2.82 -20.05 5.38
CA VAL A 307 -1.65 -20.78 5.89
C VAL A 307 -0.53 -20.80 4.86
N ARG A 308 -0.80 -21.36 3.67
CA ARG A 308 0.14 -21.44 2.54
C ARG A 308 -0.64 -21.63 1.25
N GLY A 309 -0.01 -21.34 0.11
CA GLY A 309 -0.70 -21.36 -1.17
C GLY A 309 0.24 -20.97 -2.30
N PHE A 310 -0.34 -20.45 -3.38
CA PHE A 310 0.42 -20.07 -4.56
C PHE A 310 0.10 -18.64 -4.99
N VAL A 311 1.16 -17.95 -5.44
CA VAL A 311 1.06 -16.63 -6.04
C VAL A 311 1.21 -16.78 -7.54
N PHE A 312 0.23 -16.24 -8.27
CA PHE A 312 0.26 -16.19 -9.72
C PHE A 312 0.11 -14.74 -10.21
N THR A 313 1.19 -14.22 -10.81
CA THR A 313 1.34 -12.85 -11.30
C THR A 313 1.47 -12.83 -12.80
N VAL A 314 0.72 -11.95 -13.46
CA VAL A 314 0.82 -11.69 -14.90
C VAL A 314 0.79 -10.19 -15.11
N THR A 315 1.82 -9.61 -15.72
CA THR A 315 1.87 -8.16 -15.96
C THR A 315 2.72 -7.81 -17.17
N MET A 316 2.65 -6.55 -17.60
CA MET A 316 3.48 -5.99 -18.67
C MET A 316 4.58 -5.11 -18.09
N ASP A 317 5.82 -5.30 -18.52
CA ASP A 317 6.88 -4.30 -18.45
C ASP A 317 6.74 -3.37 -19.66
N ILE A 318 6.38 -2.12 -19.41
CA ILE A 318 6.21 -1.07 -20.42
C ILE A 318 7.19 0.08 -20.23
N ARG A 319 8.27 -0.11 -19.44
CA ARG A 319 9.34 0.88 -19.27
C ARG A 319 9.85 1.39 -20.62
N LYS A 320 10.04 0.47 -21.58
CA LYS A 320 10.25 0.80 -22.99
C LYS A 320 8.97 0.55 -23.76
N SER A 321 8.20 1.60 -24.03
CA SER A 321 6.92 1.49 -24.75
C SER A 321 7.04 0.85 -26.14
N SER A 322 8.20 0.94 -26.79
CA SER A 322 8.50 0.28 -28.07
C SER A 322 8.77 -1.23 -27.97
N GLU A 323 9.16 -1.71 -26.78
CA GLU A 323 9.59 -3.08 -26.51
C GLU A 323 8.97 -3.61 -25.21
N PRO A 324 7.63 -3.71 -25.13
CA PRO A 324 6.98 -4.19 -23.92
C PRO A 324 7.21 -5.69 -23.74
N ASN A 325 7.49 -6.12 -22.51
CA ASN A 325 7.69 -7.52 -22.15
C ASN A 325 6.55 -8.04 -21.27
N LEU A 326 6.07 -9.25 -21.54
CA LEU A 326 5.16 -9.97 -20.65
C LEU A 326 5.95 -10.62 -19.52
N ILE A 327 5.52 -10.42 -18.29
CA ILE A 327 6.06 -11.06 -17.09
C ILE A 327 5.01 -12.02 -16.54
N VAL A 328 5.38 -13.29 -16.39
CA VAL A 328 4.55 -14.31 -15.74
C VAL A 328 5.35 -14.92 -14.59
N CYS A 329 4.79 -14.88 -13.39
CA CYS A 329 5.39 -15.50 -12.21
C CYS A 329 4.39 -16.45 -11.57
N PHE A 330 4.85 -17.66 -11.26
CA PHE A 330 4.14 -18.65 -10.47
C PHE A 330 5.07 -19.12 -9.35
N MET A 331 4.66 -18.93 -8.10
CA MET A 331 5.47 -19.37 -6.98
C MET A 331 4.68 -19.87 -5.78
N ALA A 332 5.24 -20.83 -5.05
CA ALA A 332 4.75 -21.19 -3.72
C ALA A 332 4.96 -20.02 -2.73
N TRP A 333 4.00 -19.81 -1.83
CA TRP A 333 4.05 -18.72 -0.85
C TRP A 333 3.50 -19.13 0.51
N ALA A 334 4.19 -18.71 1.58
CA ALA A 334 3.71 -18.83 2.96
C ALA A 334 4.15 -17.62 3.82
N PRO A 335 3.43 -17.28 4.90
CA PRO A 335 3.79 -16.19 5.81
C PRO A 335 5.12 -16.44 6.54
N VAL A 336 5.89 -15.38 6.73
CA VAL A 336 7.14 -15.40 7.50
C VAL A 336 6.86 -15.75 8.97
N GLY A 337 7.45 -16.83 9.47
CA GLY A 337 7.27 -17.33 10.85
C GLY A 337 6.59 -18.70 10.95
N VAL A 338 6.08 -19.24 9.85
CA VAL A 338 5.67 -20.65 9.75
C VAL A 338 6.93 -21.46 9.41
N SER A 339 7.51 -22.15 10.40
CA SER A 339 8.82 -22.83 10.34
C SER A 339 8.89 -24.08 9.43
N GLU A 340 8.12 -24.14 8.34
CA GLU A 340 8.49 -24.99 7.22
C GLU A 340 9.40 -24.17 6.30
N VAL A 341 10.69 -24.44 6.43
CA VAL A 341 11.77 -24.17 5.47
C VAL A 341 11.23 -24.01 4.04
N ILE A 342 10.95 -22.77 3.59
CA ILE A 342 10.76 -22.45 2.16
C ILE A 342 12.14 -22.25 1.51
N GLU A 343 13.14 -23.05 1.90
CA GLU A 343 14.50 -22.92 1.35
C GLU A 343 14.70 -23.85 0.15
N ASN A 344 13.77 -24.77 -0.13
CA ASN A 344 13.88 -25.75 -1.22
C ASN A 344 12.56 -26.00 -2.00
N THR A 345 11.67 -25.01 -2.13
CA THR A 345 10.50 -25.18 -3.03
C THR A 345 10.95 -25.12 -4.49
N THR A 346 10.67 -26.17 -5.25
CA THR A 346 10.97 -26.26 -6.69
C THR A 346 9.99 -25.43 -7.53
N GLU A 347 8.97 -24.86 -6.90
CA GLU A 347 7.90 -24.09 -7.51
C GLU A 347 8.19 -22.59 -7.47
N GLU A 348 9.30 -22.13 -8.05
CA GLU A 348 9.50 -20.72 -8.40
C GLU A 348 9.78 -20.60 -9.89
N VAL A 349 8.79 -20.13 -10.66
CA VAL A 349 8.92 -19.91 -12.10
C VAL A 349 8.65 -18.45 -12.41
N ILE A 350 9.63 -17.80 -13.06
CA ILE A 350 9.49 -16.43 -13.57
C ILE A 350 9.88 -16.45 -15.04
N LEU A 351 8.91 -16.12 -15.89
CA LEU A 351 9.04 -16.02 -17.33
C LEU A 351 8.96 -14.54 -17.70
N VAL A 352 9.94 -14.07 -18.45
CA VAL A 352 9.87 -12.77 -19.13
C VAL A 352 9.91 -13.06 -20.61
N MET A 353 8.92 -12.54 -21.33
CA MET A 353 8.73 -12.80 -22.74
C MET A 353 8.64 -11.51 -23.52
N ASP A 354 9.27 -11.48 -24.69
CA ASP A 354 9.14 -10.35 -25.60
C ASP A 354 7.74 -10.28 -26.23
N ARG A 355 7.51 -9.25 -27.03
CA ARG A 355 6.27 -9.06 -27.82
C ARG A 355 5.93 -10.22 -28.78
N PHE A 356 6.85 -11.14 -29.02
CA PHE A 356 6.66 -12.34 -29.85
C PHE A 356 6.52 -13.61 -28.99
N PHE A 357 6.34 -13.47 -27.68
CA PHE A 357 6.27 -14.55 -26.70
C PHE A 357 7.52 -15.43 -26.64
N LYS A 358 8.68 -14.89 -27.05
CA LYS A 358 9.96 -15.57 -26.86
C LYS A 358 10.50 -15.25 -25.49
N VAL A 359 10.95 -16.30 -24.78
CA VAL A 359 11.58 -16.14 -23.46
C VAL A 359 12.84 -15.30 -23.60
N VAL A 360 12.86 -14.18 -22.87
CA VAL A 360 14.03 -13.32 -22.72
C VAL A 360 14.88 -13.90 -21.60
N LEU A 361 16.09 -14.36 -21.94
CA LEU A 361 17.04 -14.87 -20.95
C LEU A 361 17.60 -13.70 -20.13
N LEU A 362 16.97 -13.45 -18.99
CA LEU A 362 17.50 -12.52 -18.00
C LEU A 362 18.57 -13.23 -17.17
N SER A 363 19.83 -12.81 -17.31
CA SER A 363 20.88 -13.30 -16.43
C SER A 363 20.54 -12.93 -14.98
N SER A 364 20.59 -13.90 -14.07
CA SER A 364 20.39 -13.70 -12.63
C SER A 364 21.35 -12.68 -12.02
N THR A 365 22.46 -12.36 -12.71
CA THR A 365 23.46 -11.37 -12.29
C THR A 365 23.13 -9.94 -12.73
N THR A 366 22.30 -9.75 -13.76
CA THR A 366 21.93 -8.40 -14.26
C THR A 366 20.95 -7.71 -13.33
N ASN A 367 21.11 -6.39 -13.14
CA ASN A 367 20.23 -5.59 -12.28
C ASN A 367 18.77 -5.63 -12.78
N GLU A 368 18.58 -5.58 -14.09
CA GLU A 368 17.26 -5.68 -14.74
C GLU A 368 16.56 -7.02 -14.45
N GLY A 369 17.29 -8.13 -14.51
CA GLY A 369 16.75 -9.45 -14.18
C GLY A 369 16.31 -9.57 -12.72
N ARG A 370 17.09 -9.00 -11.79
CA ARG A 370 16.73 -8.96 -10.36
C ARG A 370 15.51 -8.05 -10.12
N GLU A 371 15.48 -6.89 -10.73
CA GLU A 371 14.38 -5.93 -10.63
C GLU A 371 13.05 -6.52 -11.12
N LEU A 372 13.02 -7.10 -12.32
CA LEU A 372 11.80 -7.71 -12.88
C LEU A 372 11.30 -8.89 -12.04
N ARG A 373 12.21 -9.70 -11.49
CA ARG A 373 11.84 -10.76 -10.55
C ARG A 373 11.25 -10.17 -9.28
N THR A 374 11.85 -9.11 -8.74
CA THR A 374 11.33 -8.42 -7.56
C THR A 374 9.96 -7.82 -7.84
N VAL A 375 9.73 -7.17 -8.99
CA VAL A 375 8.42 -6.65 -9.39
C VAL A 375 7.39 -7.77 -9.51
N ALA A 376 7.74 -8.88 -10.17
CA ALA A 376 6.84 -10.02 -10.34
C ALA A 376 6.41 -10.65 -9.02
N LYS A 377 7.33 -10.69 -8.04
CA LYS A 377 7.05 -11.13 -6.67
C LYS A 377 6.30 -10.06 -5.87
N ALA A 378 6.64 -8.78 -6.04
CA ALA A 378 6.14 -7.67 -5.22
C ALA A 378 4.72 -7.28 -5.57
N MET A 379 4.31 -7.35 -6.85
CA MET A 379 2.95 -7.03 -7.28
C MET A 379 1.89 -7.89 -6.54
N PHE A 380 2.32 -8.99 -5.91
CA PHE A 380 1.50 -9.84 -5.04
C PHE A 380 2.14 -10.16 -3.70
N GLY A 381 3.18 -9.45 -3.29
CA GLY A 381 3.79 -9.61 -1.98
C GLY A 381 2.77 -9.29 -0.90
N ARG A 382 2.08 -10.33 -0.41
CA ARG A 382 1.00 -10.39 0.60
C ARG A 382 -0.47 -10.15 0.21
N ASN A 383 -0.86 -9.81 -1.02
CA ASN A 383 -2.29 -9.56 -1.26
C ASN A 383 -2.79 -10.09 -2.61
N ALA A 384 -3.30 -11.32 -2.62
CA ALA A 384 -3.97 -11.94 -3.77
C ALA A 384 -5.16 -11.10 -4.29
N GLU A 385 -5.67 -10.20 -3.45
CA GLU A 385 -6.75 -9.27 -3.75
C GLU A 385 -6.32 -8.04 -4.55
N CYS A 386 -5.02 -7.71 -4.62
CA CYS A 386 -4.54 -6.55 -5.38
C CYS A 386 -4.71 -6.75 -6.90
N LEU A 387 -5.14 -5.71 -7.59
CA LEU A 387 -5.19 -5.71 -9.04
C LEU A 387 -3.78 -5.60 -9.63
N GLN A 388 -3.49 -6.37 -10.67
CA GLN A 388 -2.27 -6.24 -11.48
C GLN A 388 -2.30 -4.95 -12.29
N PHE A 389 -1.12 -4.43 -12.67
CA PHE A 389 -1.01 -3.24 -13.53
C PHE A 389 0.33 -3.23 -14.27
N PRO A 390 0.42 -2.60 -15.46
CA PRO A 390 1.68 -2.44 -16.18
C PRO A 390 2.74 -1.74 -15.33
N TYR A 391 3.95 -2.28 -15.37
CA TYR A 391 5.13 -1.68 -14.79
C TYR A 391 5.76 -0.72 -15.80
N ALA A 392 5.76 0.59 -15.53
CA ALA A 392 6.06 1.62 -16.55
C ALA A 392 7.21 2.57 -16.22
N GLU A 393 7.72 2.56 -14.99
CA GLU A 393 8.73 3.52 -14.57
C GLU A 393 10.12 3.05 -15.02
N ILE A 394 10.70 3.77 -16.01
CA ILE A 394 12.16 3.85 -16.15
C ILE A 394 12.63 4.61 -14.92
N ASP A 395 13.20 3.90 -13.98
CA ASP A 395 13.99 4.52 -12.93
C ASP A 395 15.20 5.19 -13.58
N ASP A 396 15.38 6.48 -13.36
CA ASP A 396 16.49 7.31 -13.83
C ASP A 396 17.83 6.95 -13.17
N GLY A 397 17.97 5.70 -12.73
CA GLY A 397 19.09 5.17 -11.96
C GLY A 397 18.96 5.36 -10.45
N GLY A 398 17.74 5.57 -9.92
CA GLY A 398 17.45 5.90 -8.53
C GLY A 398 16.70 4.84 -7.71
N VAL A 399 17.01 3.54 -7.83
CA VAL A 399 16.53 2.43 -6.96
C VAL A 399 15.04 2.53 -6.52
N ASN A 400 14.11 2.34 -7.45
CA ASN A 400 12.64 2.43 -7.26
C ASN A 400 11.98 1.26 -6.51
N ILE A 401 12.75 0.44 -5.79
CA ILE A 401 12.20 -0.31 -4.66
C ILE A 401 12.53 0.52 -3.42
N LYS A 402 11.53 1.21 -2.87
CA LYS A 402 11.71 1.87 -1.58
C LYS A 402 11.72 0.77 -0.54
N TRP A 403 12.82 0.62 0.17
CA TRP A 403 12.86 -0.31 1.29
C TRP A 403 12.42 0.42 2.55
N ARG A 404 11.61 -0.26 3.35
CA ARG A 404 11.16 0.25 4.65
C ARG A 404 11.58 -0.72 5.73
N LEU A 405 12.05 -0.18 6.85
CA LEU A 405 12.16 -0.96 8.09
C LEU A 405 10.75 -1.30 8.56
N LYS A 406 10.39 -2.58 8.58
CA LYS A 406 9.08 -3.06 9.02
C LYS A 406 8.99 -3.06 10.54
N GLU A 407 9.97 -3.68 11.20
CA GLU A 407 10.02 -3.85 12.65
C GLU A 407 11.42 -4.24 13.16
N VAL A 408 11.61 -4.08 14.48
CA VAL A 408 12.75 -4.56 15.25
C VAL A 408 12.19 -5.35 16.42
N VAL A 409 12.44 -6.66 16.47
CA VAL A 409 11.81 -7.58 17.43
C VAL A 409 12.87 -8.18 18.34
N TYR A 410 12.70 -8.03 19.65
CA TYR A 410 13.50 -8.76 20.65
C TYR A 410 13.07 -10.24 20.67
N GLN A 411 14.04 -11.15 20.66
CA GLN A 411 13.81 -12.59 20.68
C GLN A 411 14.21 -13.20 22.04
N PRO A 412 13.31 -13.25 23.04
CA PRO A 412 13.63 -13.78 24.37
C PRO A 412 13.92 -15.27 24.37
N ASP A 413 13.22 -16.05 23.53
CA ASP A 413 13.35 -17.50 23.46
C ASP A 413 14.44 -17.97 22.48
N SER A 414 15.20 -17.04 21.89
CA SER A 414 16.32 -17.40 21.04
C SER A 414 17.36 -18.18 21.86
N PRO A 415 17.91 -19.30 21.35
CA PRO A 415 19.04 -19.99 22.00
C PRO A 415 20.30 -19.12 22.08
N TRP A 416 20.28 -17.95 21.43
CA TRP A 416 21.32 -16.95 21.41
C TRP A 416 20.94 -15.67 22.18
N SER A 417 19.89 -15.70 22.98
CA SER A 417 19.66 -14.76 24.08
C SER A 417 20.06 -15.47 25.37
N THR A 418 20.76 -14.80 26.27
CA THR A 418 21.26 -15.47 27.47
C THR A 418 20.20 -15.59 28.56
N PRO A 419 20.20 -16.66 29.37
CA PRO A 419 19.24 -16.83 30.47
C PRO A 419 19.26 -15.63 31.42
N HIS A 420 18.13 -15.34 32.08
CA HIS A 420 17.95 -14.20 32.97
C HIS A 420 18.23 -14.56 34.45
N PRO A 421 19.47 -14.49 34.97
CA PRO A 421 19.65 -14.48 36.42
C PRO A 421 19.05 -13.19 37.01
N PRO A 422 18.58 -13.21 38.27
CA PRO A 422 18.11 -12.01 38.95
C PRO A 422 19.20 -10.92 38.91
N ASN A 423 18.86 -9.72 38.44
CA ASN A 423 19.77 -8.57 38.27
C ASN A 423 20.72 -8.61 37.05
N ALA A 424 20.45 -9.46 36.05
CA ALA A 424 21.18 -9.45 34.79
C ALA A 424 20.92 -8.17 33.97
N LEU A 425 21.98 -7.63 33.35
CA LEU A 425 21.87 -6.43 32.51
C LEU A 425 20.94 -6.64 31.30
N ASN A 426 20.77 -7.88 30.85
CA ASN A 426 19.98 -8.25 29.67
C ASN A 426 18.47 -7.90 29.78
N GLN A 427 17.93 -7.72 30.99
CA GLN A 427 16.53 -7.32 31.19
C GLN A 427 16.24 -5.86 30.83
N VAL A 428 17.28 -5.02 30.77
CA VAL A 428 17.18 -3.57 30.60
C VAL A 428 17.97 -3.08 29.38
N LEU A 429 18.21 -3.98 28.42
CA LEU A 429 18.80 -3.65 27.13
C LEU A 429 17.69 -3.39 26.11
N GLU A 430 17.84 -2.30 25.37
CA GLU A 430 17.04 -1.98 24.20
C GLU A 430 17.95 -1.89 22.97
N PHE A 431 17.41 -2.21 21.80
CA PHE A 431 18.09 -2.04 20.53
C PHE A 431 17.20 -1.28 19.55
N ARG A 432 17.78 -0.27 18.92
CA ARG A 432 17.11 0.56 17.92
C ARG A 432 17.82 0.42 16.59
N ALA A 433 17.03 0.29 15.53
CA ALA A 433 17.52 0.37 14.15
C ALA A 433 16.68 1.39 13.40
N SER A 434 17.30 2.13 12.49
CA SER A 434 16.61 3.00 11.52
C SER A 434 17.28 2.84 10.16
N LEU A 435 16.50 2.98 9.08
CA LEU A 435 17.01 2.85 7.72
C LEU A 435 17.27 4.24 7.13
N PHE A 436 18.48 4.45 6.60
CA PHE A 436 18.90 5.65 5.91
C PHE A 436 19.24 5.31 4.45
N MET A 437 18.64 6.05 3.51
CA MET A 437 18.83 5.86 2.07
C MET A 437 19.65 7.04 1.52
N PRO A 438 20.96 6.90 1.24
CA PRO A 438 21.75 7.98 0.65
C PRO A 438 21.32 8.22 -0.81
N SER A 439 21.22 9.48 -1.22
CA SER A 439 21.00 9.86 -2.62
C SER A 439 22.22 9.45 -3.47
N GLY A 440 22.04 8.44 -4.33
CA GLY A 440 23.09 7.94 -5.24
C GLY A 440 23.89 6.72 -4.75
N ALA A 441 23.22 5.72 -4.16
CA ALA A 441 23.88 4.47 -3.78
C ALA A 441 24.38 3.68 -5.02
N GLY A 442 25.64 3.22 -4.98
CA GLY A 442 26.24 2.38 -6.03
C GLY A 442 25.60 0.99 -6.15
N SER A 443 25.90 0.30 -7.25
CA SER A 443 25.22 -0.94 -7.65
C SER A 443 25.21 -2.01 -6.55
N GLY A 444 24.01 -2.34 -6.06
CA GLY A 444 23.75 -3.50 -5.19
C GLY A 444 23.46 -3.20 -3.72
N SER A 445 23.72 -1.97 -3.24
CA SER A 445 23.38 -1.57 -1.88
C SER A 445 22.01 -0.89 -1.84
N VAL A 446 21.17 -1.36 -0.91
CA VAL A 446 19.81 -0.90 -0.73
C VAL A 446 19.75 0.30 0.21
N GLY A 447 20.58 0.35 1.26
CA GLY A 447 20.62 1.47 2.21
C GLY A 447 21.61 1.25 3.33
N LEU A 448 21.55 2.09 4.37
CA LEU A 448 22.33 1.98 5.59
C LEU A 448 21.41 1.78 6.80
N PHE A 449 21.58 0.72 7.57
CA PHE A 449 21.01 0.65 8.91
C PHE A 449 21.86 1.46 9.87
N LEU A 450 21.22 2.39 10.56
CA LEU A 450 21.75 3.13 11.70
C LEU A 450 21.26 2.42 12.96
N VAL A 451 22.15 1.66 13.60
CA VAL A 451 21.84 0.83 14.78
C VAL A 451 22.44 1.43 16.05
N GLN A 452 21.72 1.29 17.17
CA GLN A 452 22.13 1.81 18.47
C GLN A 452 21.62 0.91 19.60
N GLY A 453 22.50 0.55 20.52
CA GLY A 453 22.15 -0.13 21.76
C GLY A 453 21.95 0.85 22.91
N HIS A 454 20.96 0.59 23.76
CA HIS A 454 20.63 1.41 24.92
C HIS A 454 20.49 0.55 26.19
N CYS A 455 21.03 1.02 27.31
CA CYS A 455 20.97 0.35 28.60
C CYS A 455 20.53 1.34 29.69
N SER A 456 19.43 1.03 30.36
CA SER A 456 18.84 1.84 31.43
C SER A 456 19.28 1.40 32.85
N ALA A 457 20.26 0.50 32.96
CA ALA A 457 20.78 0.04 34.25
C ALA A 457 21.53 1.15 35.01
N VAL A 458 21.35 1.17 36.33
CA VAL A 458 22.14 1.97 37.28
C VAL A 458 22.97 1.02 38.14
N GLN A 459 24.30 1.12 38.07
CA GLN A 459 25.21 0.36 38.95
C GLN A 459 26.26 1.29 39.53
N LEU A 460 26.39 1.29 40.86
CA LEU A 460 27.30 2.16 41.62
C LEU A 460 28.34 1.31 42.38
N GLU A 461 29.56 1.81 42.49
CA GLU A 461 30.65 1.25 43.30
C GLU A 461 31.24 2.30 44.25
N ARG A 462 31.94 1.86 45.31
CA ARG A 462 32.55 2.74 46.31
C ARG A 462 33.81 3.39 45.77
N ASP A 463 33.83 4.73 45.72
CA ASP A 463 34.97 5.54 45.28
C ASP A 463 35.92 5.86 46.46
N THR A 464 35.39 6.41 47.55
CA THR A 464 36.18 6.77 48.74
C THR A 464 35.44 6.49 50.05
N LEU A 465 36.18 6.05 51.08
CA LEU A 465 35.71 5.90 52.46
C LEU A 465 36.63 6.65 53.42
N GLU A 466 36.10 7.62 54.15
CA GLU A 466 36.84 8.40 55.15
C GLU A 466 36.30 8.11 56.55
N ILE A 467 37.18 7.63 57.44
CA ILE A 467 36.87 7.27 58.82
C ILE A 467 37.65 8.16 59.79
N PHE A 468 36.94 8.73 60.75
CA PHE A 468 37.49 9.39 61.92
C PHE A 468 36.81 8.87 63.19
N MET A 469 37.56 8.19 64.05
CA MET A 469 37.07 7.69 65.33
C MET A 469 38.07 7.94 66.44
N GLY A 470 37.65 8.27 67.67
CA GLY A 470 38.60 8.37 68.77
C GLY A 470 38.04 8.92 70.07
N ASN A 471 38.70 8.55 71.17
CA ASN A 471 38.31 8.95 72.53
C ASN A 471 38.96 10.27 73.01
N SER A 472 39.49 11.09 72.09
CA SER A 472 40.50 12.12 72.31
C SER A 472 40.14 13.33 73.21
N LEU A 473 38.94 13.36 73.79
CA LEU A 473 38.55 14.36 74.81
C LEU A 473 38.45 13.77 76.23
N SER A 474 38.60 12.46 76.37
CA SER A 474 38.45 11.71 77.62
C SER A 474 39.74 10.92 77.85
N GLN A 475 40.83 11.63 78.14
CA GLN A 475 42.12 10.99 78.45
C GLN A 475 41.94 9.94 79.53
N VAL A 476 42.23 8.68 79.21
CA VAL A 476 42.13 7.57 80.16
C VAL A 476 43.40 7.56 80.99
N THR A 477 43.24 7.66 82.30
CA THR A 477 44.37 7.53 83.24
C THR A 477 44.69 6.05 83.40
N ILE A 478 45.92 5.67 83.07
CA ILE A 478 46.43 4.30 83.28
C ILE A 478 47.16 4.20 84.63
N GLY A 479 47.41 2.97 85.13
CA GLY A 479 47.86 2.68 86.51
C GLY A 479 49.07 3.47 87.06
N ASN A 480 49.89 4.09 86.20
CA ASN A 480 51.01 4.96 86.56
C ASN A 480 50.67 6.48 86.54
N GLY A 481 49.38 6.84 86.47
CA GLY A 481 48.90 8.23 86.39
C GLY A 481 48.97 8.86 84.99
N MET A 482 49.52 8.16 84.00
CA MET A 482 49.67 8.66 82.63
C MET A 482 48.31 8.76 81.92
N LYS A 483 48.13 9.83 81.13
CA LYS A 483 46.91 10.10 80.39
C LYS A 483 47.08 9.73 78.92
N VAL A 484 46.29 8.76 78.45
CA VAL A 484 46.37 8.19 77.10
C VAL A 484 45.06 8.45 76.34
N SER A 485 45.18 8.77 75.06
CA SER A 485 44.04 8.81 74.13
C SER A 485 44.39 8.08 72.84
N ALA A 486 43.38 7.53 72.19
CA ALA A 486 43.49 6.75 70.95
C ALA A 486 42.48 7.27 69.91
N SER A 487 42.92 7.33 68.66
CA SER A 487 42.07 7.68 67.51
C SER A 487 42.47 6.92 66.25
N ILE A 488 41.50 6.58 65.41
CA ILE A 488 41.66 6.05 64.07
C ILE A 488 41.31 7.13 63.07
N ILE A 489 42.21 7.35 62.12
CA ILE A 489 42.03 8.31 61.04
C ILE A 489 42.36 7.67 59.71
N THR A 490 41.72 8.14 58.66
CA THR A 490 42.07 7.75 57.28
C THR A 490 43.10 8.73 56.72
N ARG A 491 44.20 8.20 56.18
CA ARG A 491 45.19 8.96 55.40
C ARG A 491 45.62 8.12 54.20
N ASP A 492 45.71 8.73 53.03
CA ASP A 492 46.13 8.06 51.77
C ASP A 492 45.41 6.72 51.50
N ARG A 493 44.08 6.69 51.71
CA ARG A 493 43.23 5.49 51.57
C ARG A 493 43.64 4.31 52.48
N LYS A 494 44.32 4.58 53.59
CA LYS A 494 44.66 3.60 54.63
C LYS A 494 44.22 4.09 56.01
N LEU A 495 43.96 3.15 56.91
CA LEU A 495 43.63 3.46 58.30
C LEU A 495 44.90 3.54 59.15
N TYR A 496 44.95 4.55 60.01
CA TYR A 496 46.02 4.72 60.97
C TYR A 496 45.44 4.87 62.38
N GLY A 497 45.90 4.04 63.30
CA GLY A 497 45.68 4.19 64.72
C GLY A 497 46.75 5.10 65.34
N GLU A 498 46.33 6.22 65.92
CA GLU A 498 47.16 7.16 66.67
C GLU A 498 46.90 7.01 68.17
N LEU A 499 47.93 6.69 68.97
CA LEU A 499 47.92 6.80 70.42
C LEU A 499 48.71 8.03 70.87
N ARG A 500 48.12 8.87 71.71
CA ARG A 500 48.78 10.06 72.29
C ARG A 500 48.88 9.94 73.81
N VAL A 501 50.06 10.26 74.33
CA VAL A 501 50.41 10.17 75.76
C VAL A 501 51.02 11.50 76.22
N ALA A 502 50.48 12.13 77.27
CA ALA A 502 50.99 13.41 77.76
C ALA A 502 52.42 13.30 78.35
N ALA A 503 53.33 14.23 78.03
CA ALA A 503 54.78 14.09 78.31
C ALA A 503 55.22 14.25 79.78
N GLY A 504 54.34 14.66 80.69
CA GLY A 504 54.66 15.00 82.09
C GLY A 504 55.12 13.83 83.00
N PHE A 505 55.33 12.63 82.46
CA PHE A 505 55.65 11.40 83.19
C PHE A 505 56.94 10.72 82.67
N SER A 506 57.99 11.52 82.42
CA SER A 506 59.15 11.16 81.59
C SER A 506 60.18 10.16 82.17
N THR A 507 59.81 9.31 83.13
CA THR A 507 60.71 8.28 83.67
C THR A 507 60.11 6.87 83.74
N SER A 508 58.88 6.68 83.22
CA SER A 508 58.26 5.35 83.04
C SER A 508 58.21 4.95 81.55
N PRO A 509 58.36 3.66 81.20
CA PRO A 509 58.22 3.22 79.81
C PRO A 509 56.82 3.55 79.27
N LEU A 510 56.75 4.20 78.11
CA LEU A 510 55.50 4.45 77.37
C LEU A 510 54.78 3.12 77.08
N PRO A 511 53.42 3.11 77.06
CA PRO A 511 52.65 1.88 76.97
C PRO A 511 52.87 1.16 75.65
N ALA A 512 53.00 -0.17 75.71
CA ALA A 512 52.93 -1.04 74.53
C ALA A 512 51.54 -1.70 74.46
N GLY A 513 51.13 -2.14 73.28
CA GLY A 513 49.82 -2.75 73.07
C GLY A 513 49.48 -3.05 71.62
N GLU A 514 48.22 -3.38 71.40
CA GLU A 514 47.68 -3.83 70.12
C GLU A 514 46.37 -3.12 69.78
N TRP A 515 46.17 -2.85 68.50
CA TRP A 515 44.94 -2.42 67.87
C TRP A 515 44.17 -3.63 67.37
N TRP A 516 42.89 -3.70 67.67
CA TRP A 516 42.02 -4.79 67.27
C TRP A 516 40.81 -4.24 66.50
N HIS A 517 40.37 -4.96 65.47
CA HIS A 517 39.12 -4.74 64.74
C HIS A 517 38.33 -6.05 64.72
N GLU A 518 37.09 -6.05 65.21
CA GLU A 518 36.19 -7.22 65.22
C GLU A 518 36.87 -8.51 65.75
N GLY A 519 37.65 -8.38 66.83
CA GLY A 519 38.34 -9.51 67.46
C GLY A 519 39.63 -9.97 66.78
N THR A 520 40.14 -9.28 65.76
CA THR A 520 41.44 -9.57 65.12
C THR A 520 42.44 -8.45 65.39
N VAL A 521 43.71 -8.77 65.65
CA VAL A 521 44.79 -7.78 65.76
C VAL A 521 45.09 -7.19 64.40
N VAL A 522 44.92 -5.88 64.24
CA VAL A 522 45.16 -5.12 63.01
C VAL A 522 46.37 -4.19 63.07
N GLY A 523 47.01 -4.08 64.24
CA GLY A 523 48.25 -3.33 64.40
C GLY A 523 48.81 -3.47 65.80
N SER A 524 50.11 -3.22 66.00
CA SER A 524 50.75 -3.23 67.31
C SER A 524 51.71 -2.06 67.47
N PHE A 525 51.94 -1.64 68.71
CA PHE A 525 52.86 -0.56 69.05
C PHE A 525 53.68 -0.92 70.27
N GLN A 526 54.93 -0.47 70.26
CA GLN A 526 55.91 -0.65 71.32
C GLN A 526 56.41 0.71 71.78
N HIS A 527 57.26 0.71 72.81
CA HIS A 527 57.86 1.93 73.32
C HIS A 527 58.56 2.75 72.21
N GLU A 528 59.26 2.10 71.28
CA GLU A 528 59.96 2.77 70.17
C GLU A 528 59.01 3.34 69.11
N SER A 529 57.73 2.95 69.11
CA SER A 529 56.74 3.46 68.15
C SER A 529 56.35 4.92 68.43
N TYR A 530 56.68 5.45 69.61
CA TYR A 530 56.34 6.79 70.03
C TYR A 530 57.37 7.83 69.59
N LYS A 531 56.88 8.95 69.07
CA LYS A 531 57.67 10.14 68.77
C LYS A 531 57.24 11.29 69.66
N GLY A 532 58.19 11.98 70.27
CA GLY A 532 57.92 13.20 71.03
C GLY A 532 57.51 14.33 70.11
N VAL A 533 56.39 14.98 70.42
CA VAL A 533 55.85 16.12 69.71
C VAL A 533 55.68 17.26 70.72
N GLN A 534 56.22 18.43 70.38
CA GLN A 534 56.03 19.64 71.15
C GLN A 534 55.17 20.60 70.32
N GLU A 535 54.00 20.95 70.84
CA GLU A 535 53.13 21.92 70.21
C GLU A 535 53.62 23.35 70.47
N GLN A 536 53.28 24.27 69.56
CA GLN A 536 53.60 25.70 69.71
C GLN A 536 52.99 26.33 70.98
N SER A 537 51.97 25.69 71.56
CA SER A 537 51.32 26.05 72.84
C SER A 537 52.16 25.74 74.09
N GLY A 538 53.32 25.10 73.92
CA GLY A 538 54.18 24.61 75.01
C GLY A 538 53.79 23.24 75.57
N TYR A 539 52.69 22.65 75.09
CA TYR A 539 52.26 21.30 75.46
C TYR A 539 53.09 20.25 74.72
N ALA A 540 53.63 19.27 75.45
CA ALA A 540 54.38 18.16 74.87
C ALA A 540 53.65 16.84 75.10
N TYR A 541 53.63 15.99 74.08
CA TYR A 541 53.10 14.63 74.14
C TYR A 541 53.93 13.68 73.28
N TYR A 542 53.80 12.39 73.55
CA TYR A 542 54.34 11.33 72.72
C TYR A 542 53.21 10.74 71.89
N ILE A 543 53.45 10.53 70.59
CA ILE A 543 52.48 9.92 69.69
C ILE A 543 53.06 8.67 69.02
N ALA A 544 52.34 7.56 69.12
CA ALA A 544 52.58 6.38 68.31
C ALA A 544 51.52 6.33 67.20
N GLN A 545 51.96 6.26 65.95
CA GLN A 545 51.08 6.11 64.79
C GLN A 545 51.36 4.77 64.12
N VAL A 546 50.34 3.92 64.04
CA VAL A 546 50.39 2.57 63.50
C VAL A 546 49.44 2.49 62.32
N MET A 547 49.93 1.99 61.17
CA MET A 547 49.05 1.66 60.05
C MET A 547 48.27 0.39 60.40
N LEU A 548 46.95 0.44 60.28
CA LEU A 548 46.08 -0.70 60.55
C LEU A 548 45.93 -1.53 59.28
N ASP A 549 46.12 -2.85 59.38
CA ASP A 549 45.99 -3.79 58.27
C ASP A 549 44.52 -4.11 57.97
N ILE A 550 43.85 -3.16 57.31
CA ILE A 550 42.43 -3.22 56.93
C ILE A 550 42.27 -2.69 55.50
N ASP A 551 41.62 -3.46 54.64
CA ASP A 551 41.24 -3.03 53.29
C ASP A 551 39.94 -2.23 53.31
N LEU A 552 40.03 -0.94 52.94
CA LEU A 552 38.90 -0.03 52.90
C LEU A 552 37.89 -0.36 51.78
N ALA A 553 38.30 -1.06 50.71
CA ALA A 553 37.42 -1.42 49.60
C ALA A 553 36.32 -2.41 50.02
N VAL A 554 36.66 -3.33 50.93
CA VAL A 554 35.75 -4.34 51.47
C VAL A 554 35.31 -4.06 52.91
N PHE A 555 35.60 -2.85 53.42
CA PHE A 555 35.23 -2.47 54.78
C PHE A 555 33.71 -2.52 54.98
N PRO A 556 33.20 -3.19 56.03
CA PRO A 556 31.77 -3.31 56.27
C PRO A 556 31.07 -1.95 56.43
N ALA A 557 29.83 -1.87 55.99
CA ALA A 557 28.99 -0.69 56.20
C ALA A 557 28.42 -0.71 57.64
N TYR A 558 29.00 0.10 58.52
CA TYR A 558 28.51 0.27 59.90
C TYR A 558 27.50 1.41 59.99
N GLY A 559 26.43 1.22 60.76
CA GLY A 559 25.43 2.23 60.99
C GLY A 559 25.96 3.42 61.81
N PRO A 560 25.33 4.63 61.72
CA PRO A 560 25.78 5.81 62.46
C PRO A 560 25.89 5.61 63.98
N GLY A 561 25.04 4.76 64.55
CA GLY A 561 25.08 4.41 65.98
C GLY A 561 26.29 3.53 66.34
N GLU A 562 26.67 2.61 65.46
CA GLU A 562 27.83 1.74 65.65
C GLU A 562 29.12 2.54 65.56
N ILE A 563 29.26 3.38 64.53
CA ILE A 563 30.39 4.31 64.37
C ILE A 563 30.57 5.19 65.62
N LYS A 564 29.47 5.70 66.20
CA LYS A 564 29.51 6.51 67.43
C LYS A 564 29.94 5.73 68.67
N ARG A 565 29.51 4.47 68.82
CA ARG A 565 29.98 3.63 69.94
C ARG A 565 31.43 3.20 69.78
N GLY A 566 31.92 3.06 68.55
CA GLY A 566 33.31 2.73 68.26
C GLY A 566 33.72 1.32 68.71
N ASP A 567 32.76 0.45 69.08
CA ASP A 567 33.00 -0.87 69.68
C ASP A 567 33.71 -1.85 68.73
N MET A 568 33.62 -1.62 67.42
CA MET A 568 34.27 -2.44 66.39
C MET A 568 35.80 -2.34 66.45
N PHE A 569 36.33 -1.30 67.10
CA PHE A 569 37.76 -1.12 67.35
C PHE A 569 38.05 -1.05 68.84
N LYS A 570 39.09 -1.74 69.27
CA LYS A 570 39.61 -1.66 70.63
C LYS A 570 41.12 -1.56 70.64
N VAL A 571 41.66 -0.87 71.64
CA VAL A 571 43.11 -0.82 71.90
C VAL A 571 43.40 -1.52 73.22
N ALA A 572 44.14 -2.62 73.18
CA ALA A 572 44.51 -3.38 74.37
C ALA A 572 45.95 -3.02 74.77
N LEU A 573 46.14 -2.50 75.98
CA LEU A 573 47.47 -2.18 76.52
C LEU A 573 48.05 -3.41 77.23
N SER A 574 49.38 -3.63 77.15
CA SER A 574 50.05 -4.80 77.74
C SER A 574 49.89 -4.94 79.27
N GLY A 575 49.45 -3.89 79.96
CA GLY A 575 49.10 -3.90 81.39
C GLY A 575 47.68 -4.40 81.71
N GLY A 576 46.94 -4.90 80.71
CA GLY A 576 45.58 -5.45 80.87
C GLY A 576 44.45 -4.43 80.80
N GLN A 577 44.74 -3.15 80.52
CA GLN A 577 43.75 -2.10 80.39
C GLN A 577 43.36 -1.89 78.92
N GLU A 578 42.06 -1.78 78.63
CA GLU A 578 41.53 -1.55 77.29
C GLU A 578 41.06 -0.11 77.11
N LEU A 579 41.28 0.45 75.91
CA LEU A 579 40.77 1.77 75.50
C LEU A 579 39.72 1.58 74.41
N GLY A 580 38.48 1.96 74.70
CA GLY A 580 37.42 2.10 73.70
C GLY A 580 37.55 3.41 72.92
N LEU A 581 37.04 3.44 71.69
CA LEU A 581 37.04 4.62 70.81
C LEU A 581 35.69 5.34 70.75
N GLY A 582 34.75 4.97 71.62
CA GLY A 582 33.40 5.53 71.60
C GLY A 582 33.36 7.02 71.86
N ASN A 583 32.76 7.74 70.90
CA ASN A 583 32.61 9.19 70.96
C ASN A 583 31.48 9.62 70.01
N ALA A 584 30.63 10.55 70.48
CA ALA A 584 29.52 11.08 69.71
C ALA A 584 29.96 11.80 68.40
N SER A 585 31.22 12.25 68.34
CA SER A 585 31.82 12.92 67.17
C SER A 585 32.48 11.99 66.16
N ASN A 586 32.43 10.67 66.36
CA ASN A 586 32.94 9.71 65.37
C ASN A 586 32.13 9.80 64.06
N LEU A 587 32.80 9.72 62.91
CA LEU A 587 32.21 9.85 61.57
C LEU A 587 32.82 8.87 60.57
N CYS A 588 31.99 8.37 59.67
CA CYS A 588 32.37 7.60 58.48
C CYS A 588 31.64 8.21 57.27
N VAL A 589 32.37 8.60 56.21
CA VAL A 589 31.81 9.20 54.98
C VAL A 589 32.15 8.33 53.78
N GLU A 590 31.12 7.90 53.05
CA GLU A 590 31.23 7.08 51.83
C GLU A 590 30.80 7.88 50.59
N LYS A 591 31.58 7.83 49.51
CA LYS A 591 31.21 8.36 48.19
C LYS A 591 31.12 7.22 47.18
N LEU A 592 30.09 7.24 46.33
CA LEU A 592 29.83 6.24 45.28
C LEU A 592 30.00 6.85 43.88
N GLN A 593 30.44 6.04 42.91
CA GLN A 593 30.56 6.41 41.49
C GLN A 593 29.92 5.36 40.56
N PRO A 594 29.44 5.73 39.35
CA PRO A 594 28.88 4.78 38.41
C PRO A 594 29.91 3.82 37.81
N VAL A 595 29.54 2.54 37.69
CA VAL A 595 30.39 1.50 37.10
C VAL A 595 30.44 1.65 35.58
N THR A 596 31.62 1.51 34.99
CA THR A 596 31.82 1.49 33.54
C THR A 596 32.15 0.06 33.07
N LYS A 597 31.42 -0.44 32.07
CA LYS A 597 31.59 -1.81 31.51
C LYS A 597 31.68 -1.77 29.99
N ASP A 598 32.37 -2.74 29.38
CA ASP A 598 32.52 -2.83 27.93
C ASP A 598 31.34 -3.51 27.25
N PHE A 599 30.61 -2.79 26.41
CA PHE A 599 29.50 -3.32 25.62
C PHE A 599 29.92 -3.59 24.18
N LYS A 600 29.16 -4.45 23.51
CA LYS A 600 29.36 -4.80 22.11
C LYS A 600 28.02 -4.87 21.36
N ILE A 601 28.09 -4.58 20.07
CA ILE A 601 27.03 -4.86 19.11
C ILE A 601 27.58 -5.86 18.10
N TRP A 602 26.86 -6.96 17.87
CA TRP A 602 27.20 -7.96 16.88
C TRP A 602 26.16 -8.00 15.77
N THR A 603 26.60 -8.43 14.59
CA THR A 603 25.74 -8.78 13.45
C THR A 603 26.04 -10.20 13.00
N TYR A 604 25.01 -10.94 12.58
CA TYR A 604 25.12 -12.33 12.17
C TYR A 604 24.43 -12.60 10.83
N TRP A 605 24.93 -13.60 10.12
CA TRP A 605 24.36 -14.16 8.91
C TRP A 605 24.57 -15.67 8.89
N TYR A 606 23.89 -16.36 7.99
CA TYR A 606 24.01 -17.80 7.77
C TYR A 606 24.74 -18.05 6.45
N GLU A 607 25.71 -18.97 6.46
CA GLU A 607 26.39 -19.46 5.26
C GLU A 607 25.58 -20.60 4.60
N GLU A 608 25.92 -20.98 3.36
CA GLU A 608 25.19 -22.00 2.58
C GLU A 608 25.11 -23.38 3.27
N ASP A 609 26.05 -23.68 4.16
CA ASP A 609 26.07 -24.92 4.95
C ASP A 609 25.20 -24.87 6.22
N GLY A 610 24.48 -23.76 6.42
CA GLY A 610 23.64 -23.51 7.59
C GLY A 610 24.43 -23.05 8.83
N SER A 611 25.74 -22.85 8.72
CA SER A 611 26.54 -22.33 9.82
C SER A 611 26.27 -20.84 10.06
N ARG A 612 26.11 -20.45 11.32
CA ARG A 612 25.91 -19.05 11.71
C ARG A 612 27.27 -18.38 11.92
N VAL A 613 27.56 -17.36 11.14
CA VAL A 613 28.76 -16.53 11.25
C VAL A 613 28.38 -15.15 11.76
N GLY A 614 29.23 -14.53 12.56
CA GLY A 614 28.99 -13.17 13.03
C GLY A 614 30.25 -12.41 13.36
N THR A 615 30.12 -11.09 13.41
CA THR A 615 31.22 -10.17 13.73
C THR A 615 30.74 -9.05 14.65
N SER A 616 31.66 -8.54 15.48
CA SER A 616 31.41 -7.35 16.30
C SER A 616 31.53 -6.11 15.42
N ILE A 617 30.48 -5.31 15.38
CA ILE A 617 30.44 -4.06 14.61
C ILE A 617 30.76 -2.84 15.47
N TRP A 618 30.69 -2.98 16.80
CA TRP A 618 31.14 -1.96 17.75
C TRP A 618 31.52 -2.61 19.09
N THR A 619 32.55 -2.06 19.72
CA THR A 619 32.97 -2.42 21.08
C THR A 619 33.43 -1.15 21.80
N GLY A 620 32.94 -0.92 23.02
CA GLY A 620 33.38 0.22 23.81
C GLY A 620 32.76 0.31 25.20
N PRO A 621 33.32 1.17 26.07
CA PRO A 621 32.84 1.32 27.44
C PRO A 621 31.53 2.12 27.49
N LEU A 622 30.59 1.66 28.33
CA LEU A 622 29.39 2.38 28.71
C LEU A 622 29.33 2.54 30.24
N THR A 623 29.04 3.76 30.69
CA THR A 623 28.87 4.09 32.11
C THR A 623 27.42 3.88 32.52
N LEU A 624 27.17 2.99 33.48
CA LEU A 624 25.84 2.55 33.91
C LEU A 624 25.18 3.56 34.86
N ASN A 625 24.77 4.70 34.30
CA ASN A 625 24.17 5.83 35.00
C ASN A 625 22.64 5.96 34.77
N GLY A 626 22.00 4.93 34.19
CA GLY A 626 20.57 4.92 33.86
C GLY A 626 20.20 5.45 32.47
N ASN A 627 21.16 5.97 31.69
CA ASN A 627 20.93 6.45 30.33
C ASN A 627 22.13 6.16 29.41
N ALA A 628 22.67 4.95 29.48
CA ALA A 628 23.86 4.58 28.73
C ALA A 628 23.49 4.17 27.30
N SER A 629 24.12 4.78 26.29
CA SER A 629 23.85 4.44 24.88
C SER A 629 25.14 4.30 24.09
N THR A 630 25.16 3.37 23.14
CA THR A 630 26.27 3.28 22.18
C THR A 630 26.24 4.47 21.22
N PRO A 631 27.36 4.77 20.53
CA PRO A 631 27.31 5.55 19.30
C PRO A 631 26.37 4.88 18.28
N VAL A 632 25.84 5.67 17.35
CA VAL A 632 25.10 5.15 16.19
C VAL A 632 26.09 4.54 15.21
N VAL A 633 25.90 3.26 14.88
CA VAL A 633 26.77 2.51 13.97
C VAL A 633 26.03 2.31 12.65
N SER A 634 26.68 2.62 11.52
CA SER A 634 26.11 2.43 10.19
C SER A 634 26.51 1.07 9.60
N ARG A 635 25.56 0.37 8.98
CA ARG A 635 25.78 -0.92 8.30
C ARG A 635 25.13 -0.92 6.93
N ILE A 636 25.90 -1.30 5.91
CA ILE A 636 25.40 -1.48 4.55
C ILE A 636 24.38 -2.61 4.55
N VAL A 637 23.24 -2.33 3.92
CA VAL A 637 22.12 -3.24 3.73
C VAL A 637 22.09 -3.64 2.27
N ASN A 638 22.16 -4.95 2.02
CA ASN A 638 21.99 -5.53 0.69
C ASN A 638 20.76 -6.42 0.75
N ALA A 639 19.81 -6.24 -0.17
CA ALA A 639 18.62 -7.08 -0.23
C ALA A 639 18.54 -7.80 -1.58
N ALA A 640 18.21 -9.09 -1.51
CA ALA A 640 17.96 -9.97 -2.64
C ALA A 640 16.52 -10.53 -2.65
N ARG A 641 15.82 -10.45 -1.52
CA ARG A 641 14.44 -10.95 -1.30
C ARG A 641 13.52 -9.82 -0.85
N LEU A 642 12.23 -9.86 -1.20
CA LEU A 642 11.23 -8.84 -0.84
C LEU A 642 11.10 -8.55 0.66
N GLU A 643 11.46 -9.52 1.49
CA GLU A 643 11.57 -9.39 2.93
C GLU A 643 12.94 -9.94 3.31
N GLU A 644 13.77 -9.11 3.92
CA GLU A 644 15.08 -9.50 4.45
C GLU A 644 15.06 -9.45 5.97
N LEU A 645 15.75 -10.40 6.57
CA LEU A 645 15.87 -10.53 8.02
C LEU A 645 17.35 -10.41 8.42
N TYR A 646 17.64 -9.46 9.29
CA TYR A 646 18.99 -9.24 9.81
C TYR A 646 19.03 -9.50 11.31
N PHE A 647 20.06 -10.21 11.74
CA PHE A 647 20.24 -10.61 13.14
C PHE A 647 21.28 -9.74 13.81
N TYR A 648 20.89 -9.08 14.90
CA TYR A 648 21.76 -8.27 15.74
C TYR A 648 21.76 -8.77 17.18
N GLN A 649 22.87 -8.57 17.88
CA GLN A 649 22.93 -8.74 19.32
C GLN A 649 23.53 -7.51 19.97
N PHE A 650 23.06 -7.19 21.17
CA PHE A 650 23.60 -6.10 21.98
C PHE A 650 23.71 -6.52 23.45
N GLY A 651 24.85 -6.21 24.07
CA GLY A 651 25.08 -6.46 25.49
C GLY A 651 26.53 -6.43 25.94
N HIS A 652 26.78 -6.87 27.17
CA HIS A 652 28.10 -6.90 27.80
C HIS A 652 28.71 -8.31 27.73
N GLN A 653 29.94 -8.42 27.23
CA GLN A 653 30.64 -9.69 27.04
C GLN A 653 31.78 -9.86 28.04
N VAL A 654 31.46 -10.27 29.28
CA VAL A 654 32.43 -10.81 30.25
C VAL A 654 31.72 -11.87 31.12
N GLY A 655 32.29 -13.07 31.26
CA GLY A 655 31.76 -14.13 32.13
C GLY A 655 30.39 -14.65 31.68
N ASP A 656 29.38 -14.57 32.54
CA ASP A 656 28.01 -15.09 32.38
C ASP A 656 27.18 -14.45 31.24
N TYR A 657 27.82 -13.82 30.23
CA TYR A 657 27.24 -13.33 28.97
C TYR A 657 25.88 -12.63 29.12
N THR A 658 25.82 -11.30 29.13
CA THR A 658 24.53 -10.58 29.26
C THR A 658 24.21 -9.81 27.98
N TYR A 659 23.65 -10.51 26.99
CA TYR A 659 23.25 -9.92 25.70
C TYR A 659 21.91 -10.48 25.20
N ASN A 660 21.22 -9.67 24.39
CA ASN A 660 19.93 -9.99 23.78
C ASN A 660 20.06 -10.08 22.26
N GLN A 661 19.31 -11.01 21.64
CA GLN A 661 19.13 -11.05 20.18
C GLN A 661 17.94 -10.19 19.74
N TYR A 662 18.14 -9.46 18.64
CA TYR A 662 17.13 -8.66 17.96
C TYR A 662 17.09 -8.99 16.47
N ASP A 663 15.89 -9.17 15.97
CA ASP A 663 15.59 -9.43 14.57
C ASP A 663 15.12 -8.12 13.92
N VAL A 664 15.83 -7.67 12.89
CA VAL A 664 15.55 -6.43 12.16
C VAL A 664 15.02 -6.80 10.79
N ARG A 665 13.77 -6.41 10.49
CA ARG A 665 13.06 -6.86 9.30
C ARG A 665 12.89 -5.72 8.30
N LEU A 666 13.39 -5.93 7.08
CA LEU A 666 13.32 -4.98 5.97
C LEU A 666 12.34 -5.50 4.92
N VAL A 667 11.50 -4.63 4.35
CA VAL A 667 10.58 -5.00 3.26
C VAL A 667 10.65 -4.05 2.09
N ALA A 668 10.50 -4.60 0.89
CA ALA A 668 10.34 -3.89 -0.35
C ALA A 668 8.94 -3.26 -0.44
N GLU A 669 8.87 -1.96 -0.66
CA GLU A 669 7.65 -1.21 -0.91
C GLU A 669 7.63 -0.83 -2.41
N LEU A 670 6.68 -1.40 -3.14
CA LEU A 670 6.35 -0.89 -4.47
C LEU A 670 5.84 0.53 -4.31
N SER A 671 6.45 1.45 -5.07
CA SER A 671 6.16 2.89 -5.08
C SER A 671 4.66 3.26 -5.20
N ARG A 672 3.81 2.32 -5.59
CA ARG A 672 2.40 2.57 -5.90
C ARG A 672 1.46 1.51 -5.33
N ALA A 673 0.70 1.87 -4.30
CA ALA A 673 -0.46 1.10 -3.88
C ALA A 673 -1.49 1.05 -5.03
N ALA A 674 -2.00 -0.15 -5.33
CA ALA A 674 -3.04 -0.35 -6.32
C ALA A 674 -4.39 -0.68 -5.65
N PRO A 675 -5.52 -0.40 -6.33
CA PRO A 675 -6.82 -0.89 -5.90
C PRO A 675 -6.83 -2.41 -5.68
N ARG A 676 -7.70 -2.85 -4.77
CA ARG A 676 -7.81 -4.26 -4.35
C ARG A 676 -9.26 -4.73 -4.27
N VAL A 677 -9.48 -6.04 -4.33
CA VAL A 677 -10.79 -6.70 -4.18
C VAL A 677 -10.94 -7.27 -2.77
N VAL A 678 -11.59 -6.55 -1.88
CA VAL A 678 -11.81 -6.98 -0.49
C VAL A 678 -13.16 -7.68 -0.34
N SER A 679 -13.25 -8.61 0.61
CA SER A 679 -14.50 -9.30 0.93
C SER A 679 -15.03 -8.94 2.32
N ASN A 680 -16.34 -8.75 2.47
CA ASN A 680 -17.02 -8.54 3.74
C ASN A 680 -18.39 -9.25 3.72
N GLN A 681 -18.62 -10.20 4.63
CA GLN A 681 -19.89 -10.95 4.74
C GLN A 681 -20.38 -11.56 3.41
N GLY A 682 -19.46 -12.08 2.58
CA GLY A 682 -19.76 -12.66 1.26
C GLY A 682 -19.92 -11.65 0.12
N ALA A 683 -20.01 -10.35 0.41
CA ALA A 683 -19.93 -9.28 -0.58
C ALA A 683 -18.47 -8.95 -0.92
N GLN A 684 -18.21 -8.64 -2.19
CA GLN A 684 -16.91 -8.24 -2.71
C GLN A 684 -16.95 -6.78 -3.14
N PHE A 685 -15.90 -6.04 -2.80
CA PHE A 685 -15.76 -4.62 -3.09
C PHE A 685 -14.43 -4.33 -3.74
N LEU A 686 -14.43 -3.46 -4.74
CA LEU A 686 -13.23 -2.78 -5.20
C LEU A 686 -12.92 -1.66 -4.21
N ASP A 687 -11.82 -1.78 -3.49
CA ASP A 687 -11.29 -0.75 -2.58
C ASP A 687 -10.34 0.17 -3.36
N LEU A 688 -10.76 1.43 -3.47
CA LEU A 688 -10.08 2.52 -4.14
C LEU A 688 -9.27 3.40 -3.18
N GLU A 689 -8.96 2.92 -1.97
CA GLU A 689 -8.10 3.63 -1.01
C GLU A 689 -6.80 4.15 -1.67
N ALA A 690 -6.22 3.37 -2.57
CA ALA A 690 -5.05 3.72 -3.37
C ALA A 690 -5.20 5.01 -4.21
N LEU A 691 -6.43 5.42 -4.55
CA LEU A 691 -6.72 6.61 -5.33
C LEU A 691 -6.83 7.89 -4.48
N ALA A 692 -6.87 7.75 -3.15
CA ALA A 692 -7.03 8.84 -2.19
C ALA A 692 -8.21 9.79 -2.52
N LEU A 693 -9.34 9.23 -2.95
CA LEU A 693 -10.54 10.00 -3.27
C LEU A 693 -11.25 10.46 -1.96
N PRO A 694 -11.64 11.74 -1.83
CA PRO A 694 -12.17 12.28 -0.56
C PRO A 694 -13.50 11.68 -0.10
N SER A 695 -14.37 11.27 -1.03
CA SER A 695 -15.76 10.89 -0.73
C SER A 695 -16.19 9.57 -1.38
N PHE A 696 -15.25 8.81 -1.93
CA PHE A 696 -15.55 7.56 -2.62
C PHE A 696 -14.43 6.55 -2.47
N ARG A 697 -14.74 5.38 -1.90
CA ARG A 697 -13.73 4.36 -1.62
C ARG A 697 -14.11 2.98 -2.13
N TYR A 698 -15.34 2.55 -1.93
CA TYR A 698 -15.75 1.18 -2.24
C TYR A 698 -16.71 1.14 -3.42
N VAL A 699 -16.47 0.23 -4.37
CA VAL A 699 -17.42 -0.13 -5.42
C VAL A 699 -17.83 -1.57 -5.22
N ARG A 700 -19.13 -1.83 -5.11
CA ARG A 700 -19.63 -3.19 -4.96
C ARG A 700 -19.46 -3.97 -6.27
N LEU A 701 -18.88 -5.17 -6.20
CA LEU A 701 -18.50 -5.99 -7.37
C LEU A 701 -19.45 -7.17 -7.63
N ASN A 702 -19.95 -7.81 -6.57
CA ASN A 702 -20.93 -8.91 -6.66
C ASN A 702 -22.25 -8.51 -5.96
N ASN A 703 -23.24 -9.38 -6.06
CA ASN A 703 -24.54 -9.15 -5.44
C ASN A 703 -25.08 -10.46 -4.82
N LEU A 704 -25.79 -10.36 -3.69
CA LEU A 704 -26.45 -11.50 -3.01
C LEU A 704 -27.99 -11.51 -3.19
N PHE A 705 -28.56 -10.53 -3.88
CA PHE A 705 -29.99 -10.29 -4.09
C PHE A 705 -30.66 -11.21 -5.10
N ALA A 706 -29.91 -11.81 -6.03
CA ALA A 706 -30.53 -12.50 -7.17
C ALA A 706 -31.52 -13.60 -6.76
N LYS A 707 -31.26 -14.30 -5.66
CA LYS A 707 -32.18 -15.31 -5.10
C LYS A 707 -33.50 -14.70 -4.64
N GLU A 708 -33.45 -13.55 -3.96
CA GLU A 708 -34.66 -12.84 -3.53
C GLU A 708 -35.44 -12.34 -4.75
N LEU A 709 -34.75 -11.77 -5.73
CA LEU A 709 -35.38 -11.30 -6.96
C LEU A 709 -36.11 -12.42 -7.70
N ILE A 710 -35.50 -13.61 -7.82
CA ILE A 710 -36.16 -14.76 -8.44
C ILE A 710 -37.35 -15.24 -7.61
N ALA A 711 -37.23 -15.28 -6.29
CA ALA A 711 -38.35 -15.66 -5.43
C ALA A 711 -39.55 -14.73 -5.63
N LYS A 712 -39.30 -13.42 -5.80
CA LYS A 712 -40.35 -12.43 -6.11
C LYS A 712 -40.88 -12.56 -7.53
N ALA A 713 -40.02 -12.79 -8.52
CA ALA A 713 -40.42 -12.99 -9.91
C ALA A 713 -41.20 -14.30 -10.15
N ALA A 714 -40.99 -15.30 -9.30
CA ALA A 714 -41.80 -16.51 -9.29
C ALA A 714 -43.24 -16.23 -8.85
N PHE A 715 -43.45 -15.22 -8.00
CA PHE A 715 -44.78 -14.76 -7.60
C PHE A 715 -45.45 -13.92 -8.70
N SER A 716 -44.83 -12.80 -9.09
CA SER A 716 -45.31 -11.97 -10.21
C SER A 716 -44.21 -11.03 -10.73
N VAL A 717 -44.41 -10.47 -11.93
CA VAL A 717 -43.49 -9.49 -12.51
C VAL A 717 -43.50 -8.20 -11.71
N GLU A 718 -44.69 -7.76 -11.29
CA GLU A 718 -44.90 -6.56 -10.49
C GLU A 718 -44.17 -6.66 -9.15
N ALA A 719 -44.19 -7.83 -8.51
CA ALA A 719 -43.45 -8.07 -7.28
C ALA A 719 -41.92 -7.97 -7.50
N ALA A 720 -41.41 -8.47 -8.63
CA ALA A 720 -40.00 -8.39 -8.98
C ALA A 720 -39.54 -6.96 -9.30
N LEU A 721 -40.41 -6.14 -9.88
CA LEU A 721 -40.13 -4.75 -10.29
C LEU A 721 -40.52 -3.71 -9.22
N SER A 722 -41.05 -4.16 -8.08
CA SER A 722 -41.63 -3.28 -7.06
C SER A 722 -40.61 -2.34 -6.39
N TRP A 723 -41.12 -1.25 -5.81
CA TRP A 723 -40.33 -0.32 -5.01
C TRP A 723 -39.58 -1.02 -3.87
N GLU A 724 -40.24 -1.96 -3.18
CA GLU A 724 -39.68 -2.73 -2.07
C GLU A 724 -38.49 -3.59 -2.53
N THR A 725 -38.58 -4.18 -3.71
CA THR A 725 -37.50 -5.00 -4.30
C THR A 725 -36.25 -4.18 -4.60
N GLN A 726 -36.41 -2.89 -4.95
CA GLN A 726 -35.30 -1.97 -5.13
C GLN A 726 -34.64 -1.52 -3.80
N HIS A 727 -35.28 -1.81 -2.67
CA HIS A 727 -34.82 -1.48 -1.31
C HIS A 727 -34.32 -2.71 -0.53
N THR A 728 -34.21 -3.87 -1.19
CA THR A 728 -33.56 -5.02 -0.58
C THR A 728 -32.16 -4.64 -0.10
N GLU A 729 -31.90 -4.92 1.18
CA GLU A 729 -30.66 -4.59 1.85
C GLU A 729 -29.53 -5.53 1.46
N GLU A 730 -28.37 -4.93 1.26
CA GLU A 730 -27.13 -5.61 0.94
C GLU A 730 -26.10 -5.40 2.07
N PRO A 731 -25.20 -6.38 2.31
CA PRO A 731 -24.16 -6.25 3.32
C PRO A 731 -23.35 -4.95 3.20
N PRO A 732 -22.98 -4.31 4.32
CA PRO A 732 -22.24 -3.06 4.34
C PRO A 732 -20.85 -3.18 3.71
N ALA A 733 -20.35 -2.05 3.21
CA ALA A 733 -18.93 -1.93 2.87
C ALA A 733 -18.03 -2.12 4.11
N PRO A 734 -16.77 -2.53 3.95
CA PRO A 734 -15.87 -2.69 5.09
C PRO A 734 -15.74 -1.40 5.92
N GLY A 735 -15.91 -1.52 7.24
CA GLY A 735 -15.91 -0.38 8.17
C GLY A 735 -17.26 0.32 8.35
N ALA A 736 -18.26 0.03 7.52
CA ALA A 736 -19.64 0.45 7.74
C ALA A 736 -20.40 -0.62 8.54
N SER A 737 -21.36 -0.17 9.36
CA SER A 737 -22.19 -1.05 10.20
C SER A 737 -23.60 -1.25 9.67
N GLN A 738 -24.10 -0.34 8.84
CA GLN A 738 -25.47 -0.36 8.35
C GLN A 738 -25.54 -0.99 6.95
N PRO A 739 -26.42 -1.98 6.74
CA PRO A 739 -26.78 -2.44 5.40
C PRO A 739 -27.20 -1.28 4.50
N VAL A 740 -26.96 -1.42 3.21
CA VAL A 740 -27.31 -0.42 2.20
C VAL A 740 -28.24 -1.05 1.17
N PRO A 741 -29.21 -0.32 0.62
CA PRO A 741 -30.09 -0.88 -0.41
C PRO A 741 -29.32 -1.10 -1.72
N LEU A 742 -29.84 -1.95 -2.61
CA LEU A 742 -29.23 -2.34 -3.90
C LEU A 742 -28.43 -1.24 -4.59
N ASP A 743 -27.18 -1.47 -5.00
CA ASP A 743 -26.37 -0.41 -5.61
C ASP A 743 -26.62 -0.24 -7.13
N PHE A 744 -27.43 0.76 -7.52
CA PHE A 744 -27.66 1.13 -8.92
C PHE A 744 -26.45 1.76 -9.63
N ASN A 745 -25.42 2.14 -8.88
CA ASN A 745 -24.17 2.72 -9.37
C ASN A 745 -22.96 1.77 -9.21
N GLY A 746 -23.20 0.56 -8.70
CA GLY A 746 -22.18 -0.47 -8.53
C GLY A 746 -21.91 -1.24 -9.81
N ALA A 747 -21.07 -2.27 -9.74
CA ALA A 747 -20.71 -3.08 -10.90
C ALA A 747 -21.93 -3.78 -11.55
N ASN A 748 -22.99 -4.05 -10.79
CA ASN A 748 -24.22 -4.64 -11.32
C ASN A 748 -25.31 -3.60 -11.65
N GLY A 749 -25.03 -2.31 -11.48
CA GLY A 749 -25.98 -1.22 -11.67
C GLY A 749 -26.64 -1.23 -13.04
N ARG A 750 -25.87 -1.53 -14.10
CA ARG A 750 -26.42 -1.66 -15.47
C ARG A 750 -27.57 -2.67 -15.56
N TYR A 751 -27.42 -3.85 -14.94
CA TYR A 751 -28.47 -4.87 -14.95
C TYR A 751 -29.71 -4.44 -14.18
N PHE A 752 -29.54 -3.65 -13.11
CA PHE A 752 -30.65 -3.06 -12.37
C PHE A 752 -31.38 -1.98 -13.19
N TRP A 753 -30.64 -1.11 -13.88
CA TRP A 753 -31.24 -0.18 -14.83
C TRP A 753 -31.98 -0.90 -15.95
N GLU A 754 -31.41 -1.98 -16.48
CA GLU A 754 -32.07 -2.81 -17.49
C GLU A 754 -33.37 -3.42 -16.98
N LEU A 755 -33.37 -3.93 -15.74
CA LEU A 755 -34.52 -4.59 -15.14
C LEU A 755 -35.63 -3.61 -14.74
N PHE A 756 -35.30 -2.57 -13.97
CA PHE A 756 -36.28 -1.70 -13.33
C PHE A 756 -36.74 -0.53 -14.21
N PHE A 757 -35.94 -0.13 -15.20
CA PHE A 757 -36.24 1.01 -16.06
C PHE A 757 -36.37 0.63 -17.54
N HIS A 758 -35.31 0.08 -18.14
CA HIS A 758 -35.28 -0.11 -19.61
C HIS A 758 -36.25 -1.18 -20.10
N ALA A 759 -36.41 -2.29 -19.37
CA ALA A 759 -37.34 -3.35 -19.75
C ALA A 759 -38.80 -2.86 -19.69
N PRO A 760 -39.29 -2.24 -18.60
CA PRO A 760 -40.62 -1.63 -18.58
C PRO A 760 -40.82 -0.56 -19.65
N HIS A 761 -39.80 0.29 -19.90
CA HIS A 761 -39.88 1.33 -20.93
C HIS A 761 -39.98 0.74 -22.34
N LEU A 762 -39.21 -0.31 -22.63
CA LEU A 762 -39.27 -1.04 -23.91
C LEU A 762 -40.65 -1.66 -24.13
N VAL A 763 -41.20 -2.35 -23.12
CA VAL A 763 -42.53 -2.96 -23.22
C VAL A 763 -43.60 -1.91 -23.42
N ALA A 764 -43.58 -0.81 -22.65
CA ALA A 764 -44.54 0.28 -22.80
C ALA A 764 -44.49 0.92 -24.20
N ARG A 765 -43.28 1.24 -24.70
CA ARG A 765 -43.08 1.80 -26.04
C ARG A 765 -43.57 0.87 -27.13
N ARG A 766 -43.35 -0.42 -26.97
CA ARG A 766 -43.77 -1.43 -27.96
C ARG A 766 -45.29 -1.58 -27.97
N LEU A 767 -45.94 -1.69 -26.81
CA LEU A 767 -47.41 -1.70 -26.69
C LEU A 767 -48.03 -0.43 -27.28
N HIS A 768 -47.44 0.74 -26.99
CA HIS A 768 -47.85 2.01 -27.57
C HIS A 768 -47.76 1.99 -29.11
N SER A 769 -46.66 1.44 -29.67
CA SER A 769 -46.49 1.29 -31.13
C SER A 769 -47.49 0.33 -31.77
N GLU A 770 -48.06 -0.60 -30.98
CA GLU A 770 -49.10 -1.54 -31.38
C GLU A 770 -50.53 -1.01 -31.10
N PHE A 771 -50.66 0.26 -30.70
CA PHE A 771 -51.93 0.92 -30.33
C PHE A 771 -52.61 0.36 -29.08
N ASP A 772 -51.89 -0.41 -28.24
CA ASP A 772 -52.37 -0.84 -26.92
C ASP A 772 -51.97 0.17 -25.84
N TYR A 773 -52.68 1.29 -25.81
CA TYR A 773 -52.39 2.41 -24.91
C TYR A 773 -52.63 2.08 -23.44
N LEU A 774 -53.63 1.26 -23.12
CA LEU A 774 -53.94 0.86 -21.74
C LEU A 774 -52.88 -0.10 -21.19
N GLY A 775 -52.42 -1.04 -22.03
CA GLY A 775 -51.27 -1.88 -21.71
C GLY A 775 -50.01 -1.03 -21.50
N ALA A 776 -49.74 -0.09 -22.41
CA ALA A 776 -48.60 0.82 -22.28
C ALA A 776 -48.64 1.66 -21.00
N GLU A 777 -49.80 2.22 -20.65
CA GLU A 777 -50.02 2.98 -19.41
C GLU A 777 -49.70 2.14 -18.17
N THR A 778 -50.14 0.87 -18.16
CA THR A 778 -49.86 -0.06 -17.05
C THR A 778 -48.36 -0.28 -16.85
N TRP A 779 -47.60 -0.41 -17.93
CA TRP A 779 -46.14 -0.56 -17.87
C TRP A 779 -45.42 0.75 -17.54
N TYR A 780 -45.94 1.91 -17.98
CA TYR A 780 -45.43 3.20 -17.52
C TYR A 780 -45.62 3.37 -16.02
N HIS A 781 -46.70 2.87 -15.41
CA HIS A 781 -46.89 2.91 -13.95
C HIS A 781 -45.81 2.15 -13.14
N ALA A 782 -45.07 1.23 -13.76
CA ALA A 782 -43.89 0.63 -13.14
C ALA A 782 -42.71 1.62 -13.01
N ILE A 783 -42.69 2.70 -13.80
CA ILE A 783 -41.65 3.75 -13.80
C ILE A 783 -42.18 5.06 -13.18
N PHE A 784 -43.33 5.52 -13.64
CA PHE A 784 -44.00 6.76 -13.24
C PHE A 784 -45.49 6.49 -13.01
N ASN A 785 -45.94 6.63 -11.77
CA ASN A 785 -47.33 6.42 -11.41
C ASN A 785 -47.93 7.68 -10.77
N PRO A 786 -48.71 8.49 -11.49
CA PRO A 786 -49.32 9.69 -10.93
C PRO A 786 -50.45 9.38 -9.94
N LEU A 787 -50.92 8.13 -9.87
CA LEU A 787 -52.03 7.69 -9.02
C LEU A 787 -51.56 7.15 -7.66
N ALA A 788 -50.28 6.80 -7.53
CA ALA A 788 -49.73 6.20 -6.32
C ALA A 788 -48.44 6.90 -5.89
N ARG A 789 -48.37 7.30 -4.62
CA ARG A 789 -47.15 7.84 -4.03
C ARG A 789 -46.28 6.71 -3.48
N ILE A 790 -45.01 6.69 -3.84
CA ILE A 790 -44.00 5.81 -3.25
C ILE A 790 -43.55 6.31 -1.88
N GLN A 791 -42.95 5.41 -1.09
CA GLN A 791 -42.32 5.77 0.18
C GLN A 791 -41.09 6.66 -0.07
N PRO A 792 -40.84 7.70 0.77
CA PRO A 792 -39.65 8.54 0.63
C PRO A 792 -38.35 7.74 0.77
N LEU A 793 -37.30 8.17 0.06
CA LEU A 793 -35.95 7.64 0.21
C LEU A 793 -35.38 7.97 1.60
N TYR A 794 -34.45 7.14 2.07
CA TYR A 794 -33.67 7.41 3.28
C TYR A 794 -32.15 7.44 2.98
N PRO A 795 -31.43 8.50 3.37
CA PRO A 795 -31.95 9.76 3.88
C PRO A 795 -32.80 10.50 2.83
N ALA A 796 -33.75 11.32 3.28
CA ALA A 796 -34.63 12.05 2.37
C ALA A 796 -33.80 13.06 1.54
N PRO A 797 -33.99 13.10 0.20
CA PRO A 797 -33.32 14.08 -0.65
C PRO A 797 -33.85 15.49 -0.39
N SER A 798 -33.11 16.51 -0.84
CA SER A 798 -33.54 17.91 -0.75
C SER A 798 -34.81 18.21 -1.55
N LEU A 799 -35.07 17.44 -2.60
CA LEU A 799 -36.27 17.51 -3.42
C LEU A 799 -36.84 16.10 -3.61
N GLU A 800 -38.11 15.93 -3.25
CA GLU A 800 -38.81 14.65 -3.36
C GLU A 800 -39.50 14.47 -4.71
N TYR A 801 -39.54 13.22 -5.17
CA TYR A 801 -40.12 12.83 -6.45
C TYR A 801 -41.06 11.63 -6.25
N PRO A 802 -42.20 11.83 -5.56
CA PRO A 802 -42.98 10.75 -4.95
C PRO A 802 -43.78 9.88 -5.94
N TYR A 803 -43.72 10.16 -7.24
CA TYR A 803 -44.45 9.42 -8.28
C TYR A 803 -43.52 8.59 -9.17
N TRP A 804 -42.22 8.58 -8.89
CA TRP A 804 -41.21 7.88 -9.68
C TRP A 804 -40.82 6.57 -9.00
N SER A 805 -41.35 5.47 -9.51
CA SER A 805 -41.23 4.12 -8.96
C SER A 805 -39.87 3.45 -9.18
N VAL A 806 -38.96 4.11 -9.90
CA VAL A 806 -37.56 3.68 -10.08
C VAL A 806 -36.65 4.49 -9.16
N ARG A 807 -35.93 3.81 -8.27
CA ARG A 807 -35.21 4.43 -7.15
C ARG A 807 -34.20 5.51 -7.59
N PRO A 808 -33.38 5.33 -8.64
CA PRO A 808 -32.56 6.42 -9.17
C PRO A 808 -33.35 7.64 -9.69
N LEU A 809 -34.55 7.47 -10.25
CA LEU A 809 -35.38 8.58 -10.72
C LEU A 809 -35.99 9.40 -9.57
N ALA A 810 -36.04 8.81 -8.37
CA ALA A 810 -36.42 9.49 -7.14
C ALA A 810 -35.28 10.31 -6.51
N GLN A 811 -34.09 10.34 -7.11
CA GLN A 811 -32.92 11.10 -6.65
C GLN A 811 -32.77 12.44 -7.39
N PRO A 812 -32.08 13.43 -6.80
CA PRO A 812 -31.72 14.67 -7.49
C PRO A 812 -30.65 14.43 -8.56
N ASP A 813 -30.58 15.35 -9.52
CA ASP A 813 -29.57 15.35 -10.57
C ASP A 813 -28.17 15.65 -10.02
N ARG A 814 -27.14 15.04 -10.62
CA ARG A 814 -25.74 15.20 -10.24
C ARG A 814 -24.85 15.46 -11.46
N PRO A 815 -24.98 16.63 -12.12
CA PRO A 815 -24.25 16.91 -13.36
C PRO A 815 -22.72 16.95 -13.19
N ALA A 816 -22.23 17.28 -11.98
CA ALA A 816 -20.79 17.22 -11.68
C ALA A 816 -20.21 15.79 -11.73
N GLU A 817 -21.07 14.77 -11.67
CA GLU A 817 -20.72 13.35 -11.73
C GLU A 817 -20.90 12.78 -13.15
N GLN A 818 -21.18 13.63 -14.14
CA GLN A 818 -21.28 13.23 -15.54
C GLN A 818 -19.95 12.67 -16.05
N PHE A 819 -20.04 11.57 -16.79
CA PHE A 819 -18.91 10.92 -17.44
C PHE A 819 -18.49 11.73 -18.68
N PHE A 820 -17.40 12.49 -18.58
CA PHE A 820 -16.83 13.24 -19.72
C PHE A 820 -15.62 12.55 -20.39
N GLY A 821 -15.22 11.36 -19.93
CA GLY A 821 -14.05 10.65 -20.45
C GLY A 821 -14.17 10.25 -21.93
N LEU A 822 -13.19 10.69 -22.75
CA LEU A 822 -12.73 10.21 -24.07
C LEU A 822 -13.76 9.59 -25.04
N GLY A 823 -15.02 10.04 -25.00
CA GLY A 823 -16.12 9.53 -25.84
C GLY A 823 -17.54 9.81 -25.31
N GLY A 824 -17.67 10.35 -24.09
CA GLY A 824 -18.96 10.55 -23.40
C GLY A 824 -19.99 11.49 -24.06
N LEU A 825 -19.61 12.29 -25.05
CA LEU A 825 -20.54 13.20 -25.74
C LEU A 825 -21.59 12.49 -26.63
N ARG A 826 -21.61 11.15 -26.69
CA ARG A 826 -22.37 10.40 -27.72
C ARG A 826 -23.52 9.52 -27.21
N ASP A 827 -23.76 9.39 -25.90
CA ASP A 827 -24.77 8.47 -25.36
C ASP A 827 -25.77 9.19 -24.41
N PRO A 828 -27.03 9.42 -24.84
CA PRO A 828 -28.03 10.11 -24.02
C PRO A 828 -28.40 9.32 -22.75
N ASP A 829 -28.36 7.99 -22.78
CA ASP A 829 -28.65 7.15 -21.61
C ASP A 829 -27.54 7.26 -20.56
N ALA A 830 -26.28 7.37 -21.01
CA ALA A 830 -25.13 7.58 -20.12
C ALA A 830 -25.22 8.90 -19.35
N ILE A 831 -25.67 9.97 -20.02
CA ILE A 831 -25.93 11.28 -19.37
C ILE A 831 -27.07 11.13 -18.35
N ALA A 832 -28.17 10.50 -18.77
CA ALA A 832 -29.38 10.37 -17.95
C ALA A 832 -29.19 9.49 -16.69
N TYR A 833 -28.19 8.62 -16.62
CA TYR A 833 -27.84 7.91 -15.37
C TYR A 833 -27.34 8.84 -14.26
N SER A 834 -26.64 9.93 -14.61
CA SER A 834 -26.13 10.93 -13.66
C SER A 834 -27.09 12.12 -13.47
N VAL A 835 -27.96 12.36 -14.44
CA VAL A 835 -28.98 13.42 -14.44
C VAL A 835 -30.35 12.80 -14.74
N PRO A 836 -30.97 12.14 -13.74
CA PRO A 836 -32.23 11.41 -13.91
C PRO A 836 -33.41 12.26 -14.39
N SER A 837 -33.34 13.60 -14.30
CA SER A 837 -34.36 14.49 -14.90
C SER A 837 -34.55 14.26 -16.40
N HIS A 838 -33.53 13.86 -17.14
CA HIS A 838 -33.69 13.56 -18.57
C HIS A 838 -34.57 12.33 -18.80
N TYR A 839 -34.35 11.23 -18.06
CA TYR A 839 -35.26 10.08 -18.10
C TYR A 839 -36.68 10.47 -17.65
N ARG A 840 -36.80 11.31 -16.61
CA ARG A 840 -38.11 11.76 -16.13
C ARG A 840 -38.87 12.55 -17.19
N LYS A 841 -38.21 13.49 -17.87
CA LYS A 841 -38.81 14.26 -18.98
C LYS A 841 -39.20 13.35 -20.13
N ALA A 842 -38.33 12.41 -20.53
CA ALA A 842 -38.60 11.47 -21.62
C ALA A 842 -39.82 10.60 -21.31
N VAL A 843 -39.85 9.95 -20.14
CA VAL A 843 -40.96 9.08 -19.72
C VAL A 843 -42.26 9.87 -19.54
N PHE A 844 -42.20 11.06 -18.92
CA PHE A 844 -43.40 11.89 -18.76
C PHE A 844 -43.98 12.32 -20.11
N THR A 845 -43.12 12.69 -21.07
CA THR A 845 -43.54 13.07 -22.41
C THR A 845 -44.13 11.88 -23.16
N ASP A 846 -43.54 10.70 -23.02
CA ASP A 846 -44.05 9.47 -23.60
C ASP A 846 -45.40 9.03 -22.99
N TYR A 847 -45.58 9.21 -21.67
CA TYR A 847 -46.83 8.90 -20.96
C TYR A 847 -48.00 9.80 -21.41
N LEU A 848 -47.72 11.06 -21.80
CA LEU A 848 -48.75 12.01 -22.24
C LEU A 848 -49.16 11.84 -23.72
N LYS A 849 -48.33 11.19 -24.53
CA LYS A 849 -48.61 10.91 -25.95
C LYS A 849 -49.51 9.70 -26.08
#